data_AF-A0A2B4SNY9-F1
#
_entry.id   AF-A0A2B4SNY9-F1
#
_cell.length_a   1.000
_cell.length_b   1.000
_cell.length_c   1.000
_cell.angle_alpha   90.00
_cell.angle_beta   90.00
_cell.angle_gamma   90.00
#
_symmetry.space_group_name_H-M   'P 1'
#
loop_
_entity.id
_entity.type
_entity.pdbx_description
1 polymer ?
#
loop_
_entity_poly.entity_id
_entity_poly.type
_entity_poly.pdbx_seq_one_letter_code
_entity_poly.pdbx_strand_id
1 'polypeptide(L)'
;MWLCVRRRRSFLSRCTVSFGVKTYVIFSIFIMYHLLREQTSNSPGVFRKNVQPLAGLLPLKRLNRNVVKELSKTESNKVKSVTLKNISRDIKSSVPSITNSGSKQHLKFLFVLHHYEQLTKTTENLLQLAAVAKQTGRVIVEPFVRDSRMCGLPHGWYGQRRSETRKFHPMSLYFNVTFINNLLKISRYAPMVKLETFKRECRSSVANTTLLHFMYSDRTKEEMERWYRISSDIYHKTENALKKSGWCDCAFIDNGLNFSNRIGNFQAGRQICVDAERIKSLQLFKSKILKGDKCIAIIHWRGLGKHRCHFTPEVNIESRKLVYSLRSSEFVNSLAKKIIDSINEEYLSIHIRAERQILWYGFDRLARCIKVLMEKVVKLQQKYKIKRVFLSSDLTRFGSDTLHTFTSQNISFAKKIKEIQRYLSKTLKPIIHNPRSGDTLMMDSGVVALTEKNILKEGSHLLTIGSGTFQQWIVDGFIERKTNAEKQKNWTVTRICNKEGKLQYLEPFKMGNHKIQWHLILDFVCLVALGVAEMLIHVIPIEPSHRGFFCDDKSLQKPLQEETVSTWLTIVVGFSVSIPVIIVCEAVNAKSQRRKQQLKVGKYNIKCGPLMCTPSAWQRRTFFLLFMFGFGALITNLFTDMGKVTVGRLRPYFIAICKPNATLLNCSQGFITENICTGDPVDVLDARMSFPSAHASFSAYCMVFSALYLESSMPTKQTNAVKPFLQVALLSLGLLCSLSRIFDYWHHWGDVLVGLFLGTIVAFFITFRPLRLFSSPPCPKCHPNEEVDFALRNPVNNSEEIADQNGDSQFPL
;
A
#
# COMPACT_ATOMS: atom_id res chain seq x y z
N MET A 1 -25.31 -40.97 17.06
CA MET A 1 -25.82 -39.62 17.41
C MET A 1 -26.15 -38.86 16.13
N TRP A 2 -27.16 -39.28 15.34
CA TRP A 2 -28.60 -39.04 15.52
C TRP A 2 -28.98 -37.60 15.91
N LEU A 3 -29.62 -36.93 14.93
CA LEU A 3 -30.61 -35.85 15.02
C LEU A 3 -30.32 -34.62 15.90
N CYS A 4 -29.83 -33.55 15.26
CA CYS A 4 -30.38 -32.19 15.45
C CYS A 4 -29.67 -31.20 14.51
N VAL A 5 -30.22 -30.96 13.31
CA VAL A 5 -30.40 -29.63 12.68
C VAL A 5 -31.29 -29.84 11.44
N ARG A 6 -32.60 -29.99 11.67
CA ARG A 6 -33.65 -29.89 10.65
C ARG A 6 -34.39 -28.58 10.89
N ARG A 7 -33.95 -27.49 10.24
CA ARG A 7 -34.77 -26.36 9.73
C ARG A 7 -33.92 -25.15 9.37
N ARG A 8 -33.57 -25.04 8.09
CA ARG A 8 -33.79 -23.86 7.22
C ARG A 8 -33.27 -24.19 5.82
N ARG A 9 -34.07 -24.95 5.07
CA ARG A 9 -34.05 -24.94 3.60
C ARG A 9 -34.71 -23.63 3.16
N SER A 10 -33.92 -22.70 2.63
CA SER A 10 -34.25 -21.90 1.44
C SER A 10 -33.22 -20.78 1.23
N PHE A 11 -31.99 -21.11 0.80
CA PHE A 11 -31.13 -20.11 0.15
C PHE A 11 -30.03 -20.75 -0.72
N LEU A 12 -30.41 -21.79 -1.47
CA LEU A 12 -29.60 -22.38 -2.54
C LEU A 12 -30.42 -22.32 -3.83
N SER A 13 -30.59 -21.12 -4.36
CA SER A 13 -31.06 -20.91 -5.72
C SER A 13 -30.89 -19.42 -6.03
N ARG A 14 -30.08 -19.16 -7.06
CA ARG A 14 -29.79 -17.88 -7.72
C ARG A 14 -28.60 -17.10 -7.14
N CYS A 15 -27.63 -16.85 -8.03
CA CYS A 15 -26.45 -15.99 -7.89
C CYS A 15 -25.16 -16.60 -7.33
N THR A 16 -24.82 -17.81 -7.76
CA THR A 16 -23.44 -18.16 -8.15
C THR A 16 -23.57 -19.01 -9.41
N VAL A 17 -22.52 -19.13 -10.23
CA VAL A 17 -22.50 -19.85 -11.52
C VAL A 17 -22.68 -18.95 -12.75
N SER A 18 -21.55 -18.49 -13.29
CA SER A 18 -21.44 -18.25 -14.73
C SER A 18 -20.00 -18.41 -15.24
N PHE A 19 -18.99 -18.31 -14.36
CA PHE A 19 -17.59 -18.53 -14.77
C PHE A 19 -16.91 -19.74 -14.12
N GLY A 20 -17.19 -20.04 -12.84
CA GLY A 20 -16.62 -21.21 -12.14
C GLY A 20 -17.07 -22.56 -12.72
N VAL A 21 -18.26 -22.62 -13.33
CA VAL A 21 -18.74 -23.81 -14.03
C VAL A 21 -17.97 -24.07 -15.32
N LYS A 22 -17.32 -23.07 -15.94
CA LYS A 22 -16.50 -23.32 -17.14
C LYS A 22 -15.18 -24.01 -16.80
N THR A 23 -14.52 -23.65 -15.71
CA THR A 23 -13.32 -24.35 -15.20
C THR A 23 -13.66 -25.71 -14.57
N TYR A 24 -14.78 -25.82 -13.86
CA TYR A 24 -15.24 -27.12 -13.36
C TYR A 24 -15.62 -28.04 -14.52
N VAL A 25 -16.24 -27.52 -15.58
CA VAL A 25 -16.53 -28.27 -16.81
C VAL A 25 -15.24 -28.66 -17.54
N ILE A 26 -14.19 -27.84 -17.59
CA ILE A 26 -12.91 -28.27 -18.19
C ILE A 26 -12.24 -29.37 -17.34
N PHE A 27 -12.22 -29.24 -16.01
CA PHE A 27 -11.68 -30.29 -15.13
C PHE A 27 -12.55 -31.56 -15.12
N SER A 28 -13.88 -31.43 -15.19
CA SER A 28 -14.80 -32.56 -15.33
C SER A 28 -14.78 -33.18 -16.72
N ILE A 29 -14.48 -32.41 -17.78
CA ILE A 29 -14.23 -32.92 -19.13
C ILE A 29 -12.88 -33.63 -19.16
N PHE A 30 -11.85 -33.12 -18.49
CA PHE A 30 -10.55 -33.79 -18.37
C PHE A 30 -10.66 -35.11 -17.59
N ILE A 31 -11.35 -35.08 -16.44
CA ILE A 31 -11.64 -36.28 -15.64
C ILE A 31 -12.56 -37.23 -16.42
N MET A 32 -13.63 -36.75 -17.06
CA MET A 32 -14.47 -37.60 -17.92
C MET A 32 -13.72 -38.13 -19.13
N TYR A 33 -12.83 -37.37 -19.77
CA TYR A 33 -12.06 -37.80 -20.93
C TYR A 33 -11.12 -38.95 -20.57
N HIS A 34 -10.45 -38.87 -19.41
CA HIS A 34 -9.64 -39.97 -18.90
C HIS A 34 -10.49 -41.17 -18.41
N LEU A 35 -11.65 -40.93 -17.79
CA LEU A 35 -12.58 -42.00 -17.40
C LEU A 35 -13.28 -42.68 -18.61
N LEU A 36 -13.55 -41.94 -19.69
CA LEU A 36 -14.19 -42.45 -20.91
C LEU A 36 -13.23 -43.24 -21.79
N ARG A 37 -11.92 -42.91 -21.79
CA ARG A 37 -10.89 -43.67 -22.52
C ARG A 37 -10.69 -45.08 -21.95
N GLU A 38 -10.88 -45.26 -20.64
CA GLU A 38 -10.74 -46.56 -19.97
C GLU A 38 -11.97 -47.46 -20.17
N GLN A 39 -13.16 -46.89 -20.43
CA GLN A 39 -14.34 -47.68 -20.84
C GLN A 39 -14.25 -48.17 -22.28
N THR A 40 -13.45 -47.55 -23.15
CA THR A 40 -13.27 -47.99 -24.54
C THR A 40 -12.24 -49.11 -24.73
N SER A 41 -11.37 -49.36 -23.75
CA SER A 41 -10.40 -50.48 -23.80
C SER A 41 -10.92 -51.77 -23.16
N ASN A 42 -11.97 -51.70 -22.33
CA ASN A 42 -12.53 -52.85 -21.62
C ASN A 42 -14.04 -53.01 -21.91
N SER A 43 -14.40 -53.50 -23.10
CA SER A 43 -15.49 -54.48 -23.37
C SER A 43 -16.11 -54.32 -24.77
N PRO A 44 -16.30 -55.43 -25.53
CA PRO A 44 -17.11 -55.46 -26.72
C PRO A 44 -18.60 -55.67 -26.37
N GLY A 45 -19.49 -54.85 -26.95
CA GLY A 45 -20.89 -55.22 -27.21
C GLY A 45 -21.95 -54.81 -26.19
N VAL A 46 -23.10 -54.42 -26.77
CA VAL A 46 -24.46 -54.35 -26.18
C VAL A 46 -24.84 -53.08 -25.39
N PHE A 47 -25.34 -52.05 -26.08
CA PHE A 47 -26.78 -51.68 -26.07
C PHE A 47 -27.03 -50.40 -26.89
N ARG A 48 -27.72 -50.60 -28.01
CA ARG A 48 -28.42 -49.58 -28.79
C ARG A 48 -29.78 -49.38 -28.13
N LYS A 49 -30.17 -48.14 -27.77
CA LYS A 49 -31.49 -47.55 -28.11
C LYS A 49 -31.80 -46.23 -27.37
N ASN A 50 -32.38 -45.33 -28.18
CA ASN A 50 -33.35 -44.28 -27.87
C ASN A 50 -32.83 -42.90 -27.45
N VAL A 51 -32.54 -42.10 -28.47
CA VAL A 51 -32.74 -40.64 -28.47
C VAL A 51 -34.07 -40.35 -29.18
N GLN A 52 -34.94 -39.57 -28.55
CA GLN A 52 -35.92 -38.72 -29.23
C GLN A 52 -35.98 -37.33 -28.59
N PRO A 53 -36.32 -36.27 -29.37
CA PRO A 53 -36.02 -34.87 -29.04
C PRO A 53 -37.27 -34.12 -28.55
N LEU A 54 -37.11 -33.22 -27.58
CA LEU A 54 -38.20 -32.33 -27.17
C LEU A 54 -37.97 -30.91 -27.71
N ALA A 55 -38.71 -30.63 -28.79
CA ALA A 55 -39.02 -29.29 -29.26
C ALA A 55 -40.02 -28.59 -28.32
N GLY A 56 -40.02 -27.25 -28.34
CA GLY A 56 -41.26 -26.49 -28.07
C GLY A 56 -41.21 -25.40 -26.98
N LEU A 57 -41.14 -24.16 -27.47
CA LEU A 57 -42.00 -23.02 -27.12
C LEU A 57 -41.86 -22.28 -25.76
N LEU A 58 -41.42 -21.02 -25.90
CA LEU A 58 -41.82 -19.82 -25.14
C LEU A 58 -43.35 -19.72 -24.97
N PRO A 59 -43.86 -19.05 -23.91
CA PRO A 59 -44.13 -17.61 -24.04
C PRO A 59 -43.90 -16.75 -22.78
N LEU A 60 -43.54 -15.49 -23.06
CA LEU A 60 -43.60 -14.31 -22.19
C LEU A 60 -45.05 -13.95 -21.85
N LYS A 61 -45.35 -13.61 -20.58
CA LYS A 61 -46.43 -12.67 -20.21
C LYS A 61 -46.11 -11.89 -18.92
N ARG A 62 -46.23 -10.56 -19.06
CA ARG A 62 -46.64 -9.51 -18.11
C ARG A 62 -46.21 -9.62 -16.64
N LEU A 63 -45.56 -8.57 -16.13
CA LEU A 63 -46.05 -7.92 -14.90
C LEU A 63 -45.75 -6.42 -14.87
N ASN A 64 -46.64 -5.73 -14.17
CA ASN A 64 -47.13 -4.39 -14.43
C ASN A 64 -46.36 -3.29 -13.68
N ARG A 65 -46.36 -2.08 -14.27
CA ARG A 65 -46.11 -0.80 -13.61
C ARG A 65 -47.18 -0.62 -12.52
N ASN A 66 -46.79 -0.50 -11.26
CA ASN A 66 -47.51 0.22 -10.19
C ASN A 66 -46.86 -0.01 -8.81
N VAL A 67 -45.64 0.47 -8.58
CA VAL A 67 -45.12 0.78 -7.22
C VAL A 67 -44.09 1.94 -7.28
N VAL A 68 -44.33 2.93 -8.14
CA VAL A 68 -43.45 4.13 -8.28
C VAL A 68 -44.19 5.41 -7.86
N LYS A 69 -45.24 5.31 -7.04
CA LYS A 69 -46.03 6.48 -6.62
C LYS A 69 -46.24 6.65 -5.12
N GLU A 70 -45.47 5.98 -4.27
CA GLU A 70 -45.61 6.10 -2.80
C GLU A 70 -44.30 6.26 -2.01
N LEU A 71 -43.29 6.95 -2.56
CA LEU A 71 -42.08 7.32 -1.78
C LEU A 71 -41.68 8.80 -1.93
N SER A 72 -42.58 9.67 -2.39
CA SER A 72 -42.34 11.12 -2.56
C SER A 72 -42.98 12.01 -1.49
N LYS A 73 -43.43 11.46 -0.36
CA LYS A 73 -44.07 12.26 0.71
C LYS A 73 -43.67 11.82 2.12
N THR A 74 -42.40 11.96 2.49
CA THR A 74 -42.02 12.18 3.91
C THR A 74 -40.56 12.60 4.00
N GLU A 75 -40.30 13.89 4.18
CA GLU A 75 -39.23 14.46 5.02
C GLU A 75 -39.16 15.98 4.77
N SER A 76 -40.06 16.69 5.43
CA SER A 76 -39.93 18.11 5.73
C SER A 76 -40.01 18.21 7.24
N ASN A 77 -38.88 18.44 7.92
CA ASN A 77 -38.85 19.27 9.12
C ASN A 77 -37.42 19.74 9.49
N LYS A 78 -37.22 21.03 9.24
CA LYS A 78 -36.36 22.05 9.89
C LYS A 78 -35.23 21.58 10.83
N VAL A 79 -33.99 21.88 10.42
CA VAL A 79 -32.94 22.43 11.29
C VAL A 79 -32.39 23.70 10.65
N LYS A 80 -32.57 24.85 11.31
CA LYS A 80 -32.10 26.17 10.87
C LYS A 80 -30.56 26.21 10.85
N SER A 81 -29.98 26.38 9.67
CA SER A 81 -28.55 26.72 9.52
C SER A 81 -28.36 28.23 9.65
N VAL A 82 -27.41 28.65 10.49
CA VAL A 82 -27.00 30.05 10.60
C VAL A 82 -26.07 30.37 9.44
N THR A 83 -26.50 31.27 8.56
CA THR A 83 -25.82 31.61 7.31
C THR A 83 -24.69 32.62 7.53
N LEU A 84 -23.46 32.28 7.12
CA LEU A 84 -22.22 33.09 7.13
C LEU A 84 -22.25 34.37 6.25
N LYS A 85 -23.40 34.74 5.65
CA LYS A 85 -23.53 35.89 4.75
C LYS A 85 -23.41 37.25 5.45
N ASN A 86 -23.57 37.32 6.77
CA ASN A 86 -23.57 38.61 7.48
C ASN A 86 -22.16 39.13 7.81
N ILE A 87 -21.16 38.26 7.95
CA ILE A 87 -19.81 38.68 8.37
C ILE A 87 -19.08 39.51 7.29
N SER A 88 -19.35 39.28 6.00
CA SER A 88 -18.66 40.00 4.93
C SER A 88 -19.27 41.36 4.59
N ARG A 89 -20.51 41.65 5.03
CA ARG A 89 -21.15 42.96 4.83
C ARG A 89 -20.85 43.92 5.99
N ASP A 90 -20.73 43.41 7.21
CA ASP A 90 -20.44 44.25 8.39
C ASP A 90 -19.01 44.79 8.45
N ILE A 91 -18.06 44.24 7.66
CA ILE A 91 -16.66 44.72 7.62
C ILE A 91 -16.49 46.05 6.85
N LYS A 92 -17.51 46.49 6.08
CA LYS A 92 -17.46 47.78 5.38
C LYS A 92 -18.10 48.95 6.13
N SER A 93 -18.72 48.71 7.30
CA SER A 93 -19.34 49.77 8.10
C SER A 93 -19.02 49.61 9.58
N SER A 94 -17.77 49.82 9.96
CA SER A 94 -17.32 50.28 11.28
C SER A 94 -15.80 50.17 11.34
N VAL A 95 -15.12 51.24 10.95
CA VAL A 95 -13.75 51.48 11.37
C VAL A 95 -13.81 52.50 12.51
N PRO A 96 -13.76 52.08 13.79
CA PRO A 96 -13.27 52.96 14.82
C PRO A 96 -11.74 52.95 14.72
N SER A 97 -11.18 54.12 14.43
CA SER A 97 -9.77 54.43 14.70
C SER A 97 -9.49 54.13 16.18
N ILE A 98 -8.60 53.18 16.46
CA ILE A 98 -8.07 53.01 17.81
C ILE A 98 -6.99 54.05 17.99
N THR A 99 -7.37 55.16 18.63
CA THR A 99 -6.49 56.02 19.39
C THR A 99 -5.78 55.22 20.47
N ASN A 100 -4.49 55.53 20.67
CA ASN A 100 -3.70 55.06 21.80
C ASN A 100 -4.43 55.35 23.11
N SER A 101 -4.97 54.33 23.78
CA SER A 101 -5.32 54.43 25.20
C SER A 101 -4.48 53.44 25.99
N GLY A 102 -3.59 54.01 26.81
CA GLY A 102 -2.78 53.30 27.77
C GLY A 102 -3.63 52.71 28.88
N SER A 103 -3.70 51.39 28.92
CA SER A 103 -3.82 50.65 30.17
C SER A 103 -2.81 49.51 30.10
N LYS A 104 -1.88 49.42 31.07
CA LYS A 104 -0.92 48.31 31.18
C LYS A 104 -1.71 47.02 31.50
N GLN A 105 -2.32 46.39 30.50
CA GLN A 105 -2.88 45.06 30.66
C GLN A 105 -1.74 44.09 31.00
N HIS A 106 -1.83 43.42 32.16
CA HIS A 106 -0.93 42.34 32.54
C HIS A 106 -1.16 41.12 31.64
N LEU A 107 -0.58 41.16 30.44
CA LEU A 107 -0.69 40.09 29.45
C LEU A 107 0.06 38.84 29.93
N LYS A 108 -0.57 37.67 29.74
CA LYS A 108 0.04 36.35 29.89
C LYS A 108 0.26 35.74 28.51
N PHE A 109 1.36 35.02 28.32
CA PHE A 109 1.83 34.64 26.99
C PHE A 109 1.90 33.12 26.82
N LEU A 110 1.62 32.66 25.60
CA LEU A 110 2.00 31.35 25.07
C LEU A 110 2.91 31.55 23.86
N PHE A 111 4.18 31.25 24.05
CA PHE A 111 5.19 31.16 23.01
C PHE A 111 5.34 29.71 22.57
N VAL A 112 5.54 29.48 21.27
CA VAL A 112 5.85 28.14 20.73
C VAL A 112 7.13 28.25 19.91
N LEU A 113 8.11 27.40 20.21
CA LEU A 113 9.38 27.37 19.49
C LEU A 113 9.24 26.68 18.14
N HIS A 114 8.76 25.42 18.13
CA HIS A 114 8.61 24.63 16.93
C HIS A 114 7.14 24.27 16.71
N HIS A 115 6.57 24.77 15.62
CA HIS A 115 5.23 24.42 15.19
C HIS A 115 5.31 23.26 14.19
N TYR A 116 4.70 22.14 14.53
CA TYR A 116 4.71 20.94 13.70
C TYR A 116 3.81 21.08 12.46
N GLU A 117 4.14 20.33 11.41
CA GLU A 117 3.48 20.23 10.08
C GLU A 117 3.90 21.27 9.03
N GLN A 118 3.32 21.15 7.84
CA GLN A 118 3.43 22.10 6.72
C GLN A 118 2.29 23.13 6.75
N LEU A 119 2.48 24.21 6.00
CA LEU A 119 1.77 25.49 6.03
C LEU A 119 0.30 25.41 6.46
N THR A 120 -0.56 24.70 5.74
CA THR A 120 -2.00 24.63 6.09
C THR A 120 -2.26 24.03 7.46
N LYS A 121 -1.62 22.88 7.76
CA LYS A 121 -1.87 22.18 9.02
C LYS A 121 -1.18 22.90 10.18
N THR A 122 -0.01 23.50 9.95
CA THR A 122 0.65 24.36 10.94
C THR A 122 -0.19 25.59 11.28
N THR A 123 -0.82 26.20 10.27
CA THR A 123 -1.74 27.32 10.46
C THR A 123 -2.97 26.89 11.24
N GLU A 124 -3.54 25.72 10.95
CA GLU A 124 -4.63 25.12 11.74
C GLU A 124 -4.19 24.91 13.21
N ASN A 125 -2.99 24.37 13.43
CA ASN A 125 -2.44 24.15 14.77
C ASN A 125 -2.20 25.47 15.53
N LEU A 126 -1.84 26.56 14.83
CA LEU A 126 -1.70 27.91 15.39
C LEU A 126 -3.06 28.47 15.83
N LEU A 127 -4.10 28.32 15.02
CA LEU A 127 -5.46 28.74 15.40
C LEU A 127 -5.96 27.92 16.60
N GLN A 128 -5.72 26.62 16.61
CA GLN A 128 -6.05 25.76 17.76
C GLN A 128 -5.30 26.20 19.04
N LEU A 129 -4.04 26.63 18.91
CA LEU A 129 -3.30 27.22 20.03
C LEU A 129 -3.97 28.50 20.51
N ALA A 130 -4.43 29.37 19.62
CA ALA A 130 -5.16 30.59 19.98
C ALA A 130 -6.49 30.30 20.71
N ALA A 131 -7.16 29.19 20.40
CA ALA A 131 -8.33 28.72 21.15
C ALA A 131 -7.96 28.31 22.58
N VAL A 132 -6.89 27.51 22.75
CA VAL A 132 -6.34 27.11 24.05
C VAL A 132 -5.90 28.33 24.86
N ALA A 133 -5.24 29.28 24.20
CA ALA A 133 -4.77 30.53 24.78
C ALA A 133 -5.93 31.37 25.32
N LYS A 134 -7.03 31.48 24.57
CA LYS A 134 -8.21 32.24 25.01
C LYS A 134 -8.73 31.76 26.35
N GLN A 135 -8.93 30.45 26.51
CA GLN A 135 -9.50 29.88 27.74
C GLN A 135 -8.52 29.88 28.91
N THR A 136 -7.22 29.79 28.61
CA THR A 136 -6.17 29.92 29.62
C THR A 136 -5.89 31.38 29.99
N GLY A 137 -6.54 32.35 29.34
CA GLY A 137 -6.41 33.78 29.61
C GLY A 137 -5.08 34.36 29.11
N ARG A 138 -4.63 33.92 27.93
CA ARG A 138 -3.31 34.22 27.37
C ARG A 138 -3.41 34.74 25.94
N VAL A 139 -2.41 35.50 25.52
CA VAL A 139 -2.15 35.83 24.11
C VAL A 139 -1.10 34.88 23.54
N ILE A 140 -1.09 34.70 22.22
CA ILE A 140 -0.09 33.86 21.53
C ILE A 140 0.98 34.72 20.87
N VAL A 141 2.22 34.23 20.81
CA VAL A 141 3.30 34.93 20.10
C VAL A 141 3.25 34.57 18.60
N GLU A 142 3.31 35.60 17.75
CA GLU A 142 3.36 35.44 16.30
C GLU A 142 4.62 34.67 15.88
N PRO A 143 4.47 33.57 15.11
CA PRO A 143 5.62 32.83 14.61
C PRO A 143 6.22 33.49 13.36
N PHE A 144 7.45 33.11 13.04
CA PHE A 144 8.09 33.31 11.75
C PHE A 144 7.82 32.13 10.83
N VAL A 145 7.89 32.35 9.52
CA VAL A 145 7.54 31.38 8.49
C VAL A 145 8.67 31.24 7.48
N ARG A 146 8.91 30.01 7.01
CA ARG A 146 9.83 29.69 5.92
C ARG A 146 9.58 28.30 5.37
N ASP A 147 9.66 28.13 4.06
CA ASP A 147 9.58 26.84 3.36
C ASP A 147 8.35 26.03 3.83
N SER A 148 7.20 26.69 3.91
CA SER A 148 5.94 26.12 4.43
C SER A 148 5.97 25.65 5.90
N ARG A 149 6.91 26.10 6.74
CA ARG A 149 7.00 25.76 8.18
C ARG A 149 6.93 27.03 9.03
N MET A 150 6.52 26.88 10.29
CA MET A 150 6.49 27.99 11.26
C MET A 150 7.43 27.72 12.45
N CYS A 151 8.07 28.77 12.96
CA CYS A 151 8.98 28.72 14.10
C CYS A 151 8.83 29.99 14.94
N GLY A 152 8.92 29.89 16.26
CA GLY A 152 8.88 31.05 17.15
C GLY A 152 10.12 31.95 17.05
N LEU A 153 11.20 31.49 16.41
CA LEU A 153 12.46 32.22 16.28
C LEU A 153 12.88 32.43 14.83
N PRO A 154 13.48 33.60 14.50
CA PRO A 154 13.93 33.91 13.13
C PRO A 154 15.11 33.04 12.67
N HIS A 155 15.93 32.54 13.58
CA HIS A 155 17.07 31.66 13.24
C HIS A 155 16.69 30.18 13.18
N GLY A 156 15.41 29.86 13.35
CA GLY A 156 14.92 28.49 13.46
C GLY A 156 15.11 27.89 14.85
N TRP A 157 14.83 26.59 14.96
CA TRP A 157 14.84 25.88 16.25
C TRP A 157 16.08 25.00 16.48
N TYR A 158 16.88 24.72 15.44
CA TYR A 158 18.13 23.95 15.56
C TYR A 158 19.28 24.86 16.04
N GLY A 159 20.21 24.31 16.83
CA GLY A 159 21.18 25.09 17.63
C GLY A 159 22.32 25.80 16.92
N GLN A 160 22.42 25.72 15.59
CA GLN A 160 23.41 26.47 14.83
C GLN A 160 22.76 27.69 14.18
N ARG A 161 23.44 28.84 14.23
CA ARG A 161 23.02 30.03 13.48
C ARG A 161 22.90 29.64 12.00
N ARG A 162 21.69 29.79 11.46
CA ARG A 162 21.45 29.57 10.03
C ARG A 162 22.06 30.71 9.23
N SER A 163 22.55 30.41 8.03
CA SER A 163 22.97 31.42 7.05
C SER A 163 21.83 32.43 6.81
N GLU A 164 22.17 33.64 6.37
CA GLU A 164 21.20 34.70 6.03
C GLU A 164 20.09 34.18 5.10
N THR A 165 20.50 33.40 4.08
CA THR A 165 19.64 32.70 3.11
C THR A 165 18.70 31.66 3.73
N ARG A 166 18.93 31.28 4.99
CA ARG A 166 18.18 30.26 5.73
C ARG A 166 17.35 30.78 6.91
N LYS A 167 17.27 32.09 7.12
CA LYS A 167 16.47 32.72 8.19
C LYS A 167 14.97 32.62 7.92
N PHE A 168 14.17 32.44 8.96
CA PHE A 168 12.71 32.55 8.89
C PHE A 168 12.26 34.01 8.76
N HIS A 169 11.20 34.25 8.00
CA HIS A 169 10.68 35.59 7.73
C HIS A 169 9.42 35.88 8.56
N PRO A 170 9.07 37.16 8.79
CA PRO A 170 7.84 37.54 9.48
C PRO A 170 6.59 36.95 8.80
N MET A 171 5.59 36.54 9.59
CA MET A 171 4.34 35.97 9.07
C MET A 171 3.59 36.93 8.14
N SER A 172 3.78 38.25 8.30
CA SER A 172 3.23 39.31 7.45
C SER A 172 3.65 39.22 5.98
N LEU A 173 4.77 38.56 5.68
CA LEU A 173 5.19 38.30 4.31
C LEU A 173 4.26 37.31 3.60
N TYR A 174 3.65 36.37 4.34
CA TYR A 174 2.83 35.28 3.80
C TYR A 174 1.34 35.59 3.91
N PHE A 175 0.93 36.19 5.02
CA PHE A 175 -0.47 36.45 5.37
C PHE A 175 -0.71 37.91 5.74
N ASN A 176 -1.95 38.36 5.59
CA ASN A 176 -2.39 39.62 6.19
C ASN A 176 -2.60 39.42 7.70
N VAL A 177 -1.55 39.63 8.50
CA VAL A 177 -1.56 39.40 9.95
C VAL A 177 -2.58 40.28 10.69
N THR A 178 -2.79 41.51 10.23
CA THR A 178 -3.82 42.41 10.77
C THR A 178 -5.22 41.81 10.61
N PHE A 179 -5.53 41.30 9.42
CA PHE A 179 -6.78 40.60 9.15
C PHE A 179 -6.92 39.34 10.02
N ILE A 180 -5.85 38.54 10.17
CA ILE A 180 -5.88 37.36 11.05
C ILE A 180 -6.20 37.77 12.49
N ASN A 181 -5.53 38.78 13.03
CA ASN A 181 -5.76 39.24 14.40
C ASN A 181 -7.18 39.77 14.61
N ASN A 182 -7.75 40.48 13.65
CA ASN A 182 -9.15 40.93 13.70
C ASN A 182 -10.12 39.73 13.65
N LEU A 183 -9.85 38.77 12.76
CA LEU A 183 -10.64 37.54 12.66
C LEU A 183 -10.60 36.73 13.95
N LEU A 184 -9.42 36.60 14.59
CA LEU A 184 -9.26 35.94 15.89
C LEU A 184 -10.10 36.64 16.97
N LYS A 185 -10.04 37.97 17.06
CA LYS A 185 -10.83 38.75 18.03
C LYS A 185 -12.34 38.53 17.84
N ILE A 186 -12.85 38.67 16.62
CA ILE A 186 -14.27 38.48 16.28
C ILE A 186 -14.70 37.04 16.59
N SER A 187 -13.83 36.08 16.29
CA SER A 187 -14.07 34.65 16.51
C SER A 187 -13.89 34.20 17.97
N ARG A 188 -13.64 35.14 18.91
CA ARG A 188 -13.37 34.88 20.32
C ARG A 188 -12.14 34.00 20.58
N TYR A 189 -11.12 34.09 19.72
CA TYR A 189 -9.80 33.46 19.92
C TYR A 189 -8.83 34.46 20.57
N ALA A 190 -7.70 33.96 21.08
CA ALA A 190 -6.64 34.85 21.57
C ALA A 190 -5.94 35.57 20.39
N PRO A 191 -5.63 36.86 20.53
CA PRO A 191 -4.86 37.59 19.52
C PRO A 191 -3.37 37.20 19.55
N MET A 192 -2.67 37.52 18.46
CA MET A 192 -1.23 37.39 18.34
C MET A 192 -0.49 38.67 18.72
N VAL A 193 0.66 38.53 19.36
CA VAL A 193 1.61 39.61 19.68
C VAL A 193 2.99 39.33 19.09
N LYS A 194 3.78 40.37 18.84
CA LYS A 194 5.16 40.22 18.32
C LYS A 194 6.10 39.58 19.34
N LEU A 195 7.13 38.90 18.84
CA LEU A 195 8.19 38.29 19.66
C LEU A 195 8.86 39.31 20.60
N GLU A 196 9.10 40.54 20.13
CA GLU A 196 9.76 41.57 20.93
C GLU A 196 8.93 41.97 22.16
N THR A 197 7.60 41.97 22.06
CA THR A 197 6.71 42.17 23.21
C THR A 197 6.88 41.04 24.24
N PHE A 198 6.96 39.79 23.78
CA PHE A 198 7.21 38.64 24.66
C PHE A 198 8.57 38.75 25.34
N LYS A 199 9.64 39.04 24.60
CA LYS A 199 10.99 39.19 25.15
C LYS A 199 11.04 40.29 26.20
N ARG A 200 10.45 41.45 25.92
CA ARG A 200 10.41 42.58 26.87
C ARG A 200 9.70 42.22 28.17
N GLU A 201 8.57 41.51 28.08
CA GLU A 201 7.72 41.18 29.23
C GLU A 201 8.18 39.96 30.03
N CYS A 202 9.08 39.14 29.47
CA CYS A 202 9.54 37.85 30.00
C CYS A 202 11.06 37.74 30.21
N ARG A 203 11.83 38.85 30.11
CA ARG A 203 13.31 38.86 30.12
C ARG A 203 13.97 38.59 31.48
N SER A 204 13.23 38.66 32.59
CA SER A 204 13.85 38.77 33.93
C SER A 204 13.06 38.18 35.12
N SER A 205 11.92 37.52 34.89
CA SER A 205 11.12 36.93 35.99
C SER A 205 11.23 35.41 35.99
N VAL A 206 12.22 34.86 36.72
CA VAL A 206 12.37 33.41 36.91
C VAL A 206 11.11 32.81 37.54
N ALA A 207 10.54 33.46 38.55
CA ALA A 207 9.41 32.92 39.31
C ALA A 207 8.11 32.68 38.51
N ASN A 208 7.95 33.29 37.32
CA ASN A 208 6.70 33.28 36.55
C ASN A 208 6.86 32.73 35.12
N THR A 209 7.88 31.91 34.89
CA THR A 209 8.21 31.35 33.58
C THR A 209 8.20 29.82 33.61
N THR A 210 7.53 29.21 32.63
CA THR A 210 7.52 27.75 32.45
C THR A 210 7.98 27.38 31.04
N LEU A 211 8.95 26.47 30.94
CA LEU A 211 9.21 25.70 29.73
C LEU A 211 8.36 24.44 29.73
N LEU A 212 7.64 24.23 28.63
CA LEU A 212 6.71 23.14 28.49
C LEU A 212 7.09 22.26 27.30
N HIS A 213 7.23 20.96 27.53
CA HIS A 213 7.37 19.98 26.48
C HIS A 213 6.19 18.99 26.47
N PHE A 214 5.49 18.92 25.34
CA PHE A 214 4.48 17.88 25.13
C PHE A 214 5.16 16.61 24.62
N MET A 215 5.01 15.51 25.37
CA MET A 215 5.38 14.18 24.96
C MET A 215 4.23 13.55 24.18
N TYR A 216 4.55 13.07 22.98
CA TYR A 216 3.60 12.46 22.04
C TYR A 216 3.92 10.96 21.92
N SER A 217 2.88 10.13 21.81
CA SER A 217 3.00 8.66 21.82
C SER A 217 3.77 8.05 20.66
N ASP A 218 3.97 8.81 19.59
CA ASP A 218 4.62 8.38 18.35
C ASP A 218 6.11 8.74 18.26
N ARG A 219 6.66 9.40 19.29
CA ARG A 219 8.11 9.63 19.36
C ARG A 219 8.84 8.40 19.87
N THR A 220 9.99 8.15 19.27
CA THR A 220 10.90 7.12 19.76
C THR A 220 11.82 7.68 20.85
N LYS A 221 12.27 6.81 21.75
CA LYS A 221 13.20 7.11 22.85
C LYS A 221 14.46 7.81 22.32
N GLU A 222 14.97 7.32 21.20
CA GLU A 222 16.21 7.79 20.58
C GLU A 222 16.12 9.24 20.11
N GLU A 223 14.94 9.70 19.64
CA GLU A 223 14.76 11.10 19.25
C GLU A 223 14.87 12.05 20.45
N MET A 224 14.33 11.66 21.60
CA MET A 224 14.32 12.48 22.82
C MET A 224 15.72 12.55 23.45
N GLU A 225 16.40 11.40 23.52
CA GLU A 225 17.80 11.31 23.94
C GLU A 225 18.67 12.22 23.07
N ARG A 226 18.48 12.20 21.75
CA ARG A 226 19.25 13.03 20.82
C ARG A 226 18.92 14.53 20.91
N TRP A 227 17.64 14.89 21.04
CA TRP A 227 17.21 16.30 21.10
C TRP A 227 17.67 16.99 22.36
N TYR A 228 17.56 16.31 23.50
CA TYR A 228 17.86 16.89 24.79
C TYR A 228 19.23 16.47 25.35
N ARG A 229 19.96 15.58 24.65
CA ARG A 229 21.23 15.02 25.08
C ARG A 229 21.13 14.38 26.47
N ILE A 230 20.08 13.59 26.67
CA ILE A 230 19.79 12.90 27.94
C ILE A 230 20.07 11.40 27.83
N SER A 231 20.36 10.76 28.96
CA SER A 231 20.52 9.31 29.04
C SER A 231 19.16 8.59 28.99
N SER A 232 19.22 7.30 28.68
CA SER A 232 18.07 6.40 28.69
C SER A 232 17.34 6.35 30.02
N ASP A 233 18.08 6.43 31.12
CA ASP A 233 17.50 6.37 32.48
C ASP A 233 16.66 7.60 32.79
N ILE A 234 17.14 8.78 32.39
CA ILE A 234 16.38 10.04 32.53
C ILE A 234 15.09 9.95 31.73
N TYR A 235 15.17 9.48 30.47
CA TYR A 235 13.99 9.29 29.64
C TYR A 235 12.97 8.34 30.30
N HIS A 236 13.39 7.15 30.72
CA HIS A 236 12.51 6.15 31.34
C HIS A 236 11.91 6.64 32.65
N LYS A 237 12.68 7.38 33.47
CA LYS A 237 12.17 8.02 34.69
C LYS A 237 11.08 9.03 34.38
N THR A 238 11.28 9.89 33.38
CA THR A 238 10.27 10.86 32.92
C THR A 238 9.04 10.15 32.35
N GLU A 239 9.22 9.14 31.50
CA GLU A 239 8.12 8.38 30.91
C GLU A 239 7.26 7.69 31.98
N ASN A 240 7.91 7.06 32.97
CA ASN A 240 7.22 6.42 34.09
C ASN A 240 6.46 7.42 34.97
N ALA A 241 7.02 8.61 35.20
CA ALA A 241 6.32 9.69 35.91
C ALA A 241 5.08 10.16 35.15
N LEU A 242 5.20 10.37 33.83
CA LEU A 242 4.07 10.74 32.96
C LEU A 242 2.98 9.66 32.91
N LYS A 243 3.37 8.37 32.91
CA LYS A 243 2.43 7.25 33.01
C LYS A 243 1.69 7.21 34.36
N LYS A 244 2.14 7.90 35.40
CA LYS A 244 1.43 7.99 36.68
C LYS A 244 0.50 9.20 36.75
N SER A 245 1.02 10.40 36.53
CA SER A 245 0.32 11.68 36.75
C SER A 245 -0.14 12.39 35.47
N GLY A 246 0.41 12.03 34.31
CA GLY A 246 0.22 12.72 33.02
C GLY A 246 1.06 13.99 32.83
N TRP A 247 1.77 14.45 33.85
CA TRP A 247 2.75 15.55 33.76
C TRP A 247 3.78 15.45 34.89
N CYS A 248 5.01 15.91 34.67
CA CYS A 248 6.08 15.91 35.67
C CYS A 248 7.11 17.01 35.40
N ASP A 249 7.95 17.30 36.38
CA ASP A 249 9.09 18.20 36.19
C ASP A 249 10.19 17.51 35.39
N CYS A 250 10.79 18.24 34.45
CA CYS A 250 11.87 17.75 33.59
C CYS A 250 12.93 18.83 33.37
N ALA A 251 13.89 18.89 34.29
CA ALA A 251 14.96 19.89 34.33
C ALA A 251 15.94 19.85 33.14
N PHE A 252 15.79 18.91 32.20
CA PHE A 252 16.67 18.75 31.05
C PHE A 252 16.27 19.57 29.81
N ILE A 253 15.07 20.17 29.78
CA ILE A 253 14.55 20.85 28.58
C ILE A 253 15.54 21.92 28.11
N ASP A 254 15.97 22.78 29.02
CA ASP A 254 16.82 23.91 28.68
C ASP A 254 18.30 23.51 28.49
N ASN A 255 18.79 22.53 29.24
CA ASN A 255 20.16 22.03 29.10
C ASN A 255 20.43 21.42 27.72
N GLY A 256 19.44 20.74 27.14
CA GLY A 256 19.59 20.07 25.86
C GLY A 256 19.54 21.01 24.64
N LEU A 257 18.63 21.98 24.66
CA LEU A 257 18.36 22.89 23.54
C LEU A 257 18.84 24.32 23.76
N ASN A 258 19.43 24.65 24.91
CA ASN A 258 19.92 26.00 25.26
C ASN A 258 18.91 27.10 24.85
N PHE A 259 17.64 26.88 25.21
CA PHE A 259 16.52 27.67 24.73
C PHE A 259 16.53 29.07 25.32
N SER A 260 16.89 29.16 26.59
CA SER A 260 17.07 30.37 27.37
C SER A 260 17.96 31.41 26.68
N ASN A 261 19.12 30.99 26.19
CA ASN A 261 20.01 31.87 25.43
C ASN A 261 19.44 32.27 24.06
N ARG A 262 18.72 31.37 23.39
CA ARG A 262 18.18 31.60 22.04
C ARG A 262 17.05 32.62 21.98
N ILE A 263 16.28 32.76 23.05
CA ILE A 263 15.24 33.80 23.16
C ILE A 263 15.82 35.16 23.56
N GLY A 264 17.05 35.20 24.08
CA GLY A 264 17.73 36.40 24.56
C GLY A 264 17.58 36.60 26.05
N ASN A 265 18.15 35.67 26.83
CA ASN A 265 18.18 35.61 28.30
C ASN A 265 16.81 35.32 28.95
N PHE A 266 16.02 34.44 28.35
CA PHE A 266 14.82 33.91 29.01
C PHE A 266 15.25 32.92 30.09
N GLN A 267 14.95 33.11 31.37
CA GLN A 267 15.26 32.10 32.40
C GLN A 267 14.00 31.35 32.79
N ALA A 268 14.05 30.02 32.71
CA ALA A 268 12.91 29.16 33.02
C ALA A 268 12.86 28.81 34.51
N GLY A 269 11.87 29.31 35.24
CA GLY A 269 11.65 28.93 36.64
C GLY A 269 11.15 27.51 36.81
N ARG A 270 10.35 27.01 35.85
CA ARG A 270 9.86 25.64 35.84
C ARG A 270 10.06 25.00 34.48
N GLN A 271 10.39 23.72 34.46
CA GLN A 271 10.51 22.93 33.24
C GLN A 271 9.61 21.71 33.38
N ILE A 272 8.56 21.63 32.57
CA ILE A 272 7.47 20.68 32.75
C ILE A 272 7.28 19.86 31.47
N CYS A 273 7.19 18.55 31.65
CA CYS A 273 6.84 17.61 30.61
C CYS A 273 5.38 17.19 30.81
N VAL A 274 4.62 17.14 29.72
CA VAL A 274 3.20 16.81 29.72
C VAL A 274 2.94 15.73 28.71
N ASP A 275 2.24 14.67 29.12
CA ASP A 275 1.70 13.69 28.20
C ASP A 275 0.54 14.35 27.42
N ALA A 276 0.76 14.55 26.13
CA ALA A 276 -0.17 15.25 25.24
C ALA A 276 -1.54 14.55 25.13
N GLU A 277 -1.58 13.22 25.27
CA GLU A 277 -2.80 12.45 25.04
C GLU A 277 -3.59 12.19 26.32
N ARG A 278 -2.92 12.19 27.47
CA ARG A 278 -3.53 11.95 28.77
C ARG A 278 -4.20 13.19 29.37
N ILE A 279 -3.56 14.36 29.28
CA ILE A 279 -4.13 15.59 29.84
C ILE A 279 -5.15 16.19 28.85
N LYS A 280 -6.43 15.94 29.10
CA LYS A 280 -7.55 16.41 28.26
C LYS A 280 -8.26 17.66 28.79
N SER A 281 -8.28 17.83 30.12
CA SER A 281 -8.96 18.96 30.75
C SER A 281 -8.13 20.25 30.65
N LEU A 282 -8.67 21.25 29.94
CA LEU A 282 -8.09 22.59 29.89
C LEU A 282 -8.07 23.28 31.25
N GLN A 283 -9.06 23.00 32.11
CA GLN A 283 -9.10 23.55 33.46
C GLN A 283 -8.00 22.97 34.35
N LEU A 284 -7.72 21.66 34.22
CA LEU A 284 -6.58 21.03 34.87
C LEU A 284 -5.26 21.62 34.35
N PHE A 285 -5.13 21.76 33.03
CA PHE A 285 -3.95 22.36 32.40
C PHE A 285 -3.71 23.79 32.92
N LYS A 286 -4.76 24.61 32.98
CA LYS A 286 -4.69 25.99 33.49
C LYS A 286 -4.31 26.06 34.96
N SER A 287 -4.97 25.28 35.82
CA SER A 287 -4.85 25.39 37.27
C SER A 287 -3.61 24.68 37.84
N LYS A 288 -3.31 23.46 37.38
CA LYS A 288 -2.26 22.61 37.97
C LYS A 288 -0.92 22.68 37.24
N ILE A 289 -0.95 22.80 35.91
CA ILE A 289 0.29 22.80 35.10
C ILE A 289 0.79 24.23 34.92
N LEU A 290 -0.04 25.10 34.33
CA LEU A 290 0.35 26.49 34.06
C LEU A 290 0.45 27.34 35.34
N LYS A 291 -0.28 26.98 36.42
CA LYS A 291 -0.30 27.64 37.74
C LYS A 291 -0.34 29.17 37.72
N GLY A 292 -0.92 29.77 36.69
CA GLY A 292 -1.02 31.22 36.56
C GLY A 292 0.25 31.94 36.07
N ASP A 293 1.36 31.25 35.81
CA ASP A 293 2.63 31.83 35.34
C ASP A 293 2.43 32.81 34.19
N LYS A 294 3.19 33.89 34.15
CA LYS A 294 3.04 34.92 33.11
C LYS A 294 3.47 34.40 31.75
N CYS A 295 4.61 33.72 31.66
CA CYS A 295 5.27 33.40 30.39
C CYS A 295 5.45 31.89 30.22
N ILE A 296 4.72 31.30 29.27
CA ILE A 296 4.81 29.87 28.96
C ILE A 296 5.46 29.71 27.59
N ALA A 297 6.53 28.95 27.53
CA ALA A 297 7.24 28.63 26.30
C ALA A 297 7.12 27.13 26.00
N ILE A 298 6.42 26.80 24.93
CA ILE A 298 6.19 25.43 24.46
C ILE A 298 7.26 25.08 23.44
N ILE A 299 8.01 24.01 23.68
CA ILE A 299 9.10 23.62 22.78
C ILE A 299 8.56 23.09 21.44
N HIS A 300 7.57 22.21 21.50
CA HIS A 300 7.01 21.54 20.32
C HIS A 300 5.50 21.47 20.41
N TRP A 301 4.80 22.10 19.46
CA TRP A 301 3.34 22.11 19.42
C TRP A 301 2.83 21.42 18.16
N ARG A 302 2.03 20.36 18.36
CA ARG A 302 1.38 19.62 17.26
C ARG A 302 -0.09 19.97 17.05
N GLY A 303 -0.69 20.91 17.79
CA GLY A 303 -2.12 21.19 17.68
C GLY A 303 -2.98 20.15 18.40
N LEU A 304 -4.24 20.03 17.97
CA LEU A 304 -5.26 19.19 18.57
C LEU A 304 -5.67 18.03 17.65
N GLY A 305 -6.05 16.89 18.24
CA GLY A 305 -6.59 15.72 17.52
C GLY A 305 -5.80 14.43 17.76
N LYS A 306 -5.94 13.46 16.86
CA LYS A 306 -5.31 12.14 16.98
C LYS A 306 -3.77 12.23 16.90
N HIS A 307 -3.06 11.59 17.83
CA HIS A 307 -1.59 11.69 18.00
C HIS A 307 -1.10 13.13 18.26
N ARG A 308 -1.97 13.94 18.87
CA ARG A 308 -1.75 15.36 19.21
C ARG A 308 -2.38 15.61 20.58
N CYS A 309 -2.46 16.88 21.01
CA CYS A 309 -3.13 17.18 22.27
C CYS A 309 -4.64 16.97 22.15
N HIS A 310 -5.29 16.51 23.22
CA HIS A 310 -6.73 16.19 23.23
C HIS A 310 -7.58 17.20 24.02
N PHE A 311 -7.11 18.44 24.12
CA PHE A 311 -7.90 19.53 24.69
C PHE A 311 -9.20 19.77 23.92
N THR A 312 -10.26 20.14 24.64
CA THR A 312 -11.57 20.49 24.07
C THR A 312 -11.94 21.94 24.41
N PRO A 313 -11.47 22.93 23.62
CA PRO A 313 -11.83 24.31 23.85
C PRO A 313 -13.31 24.57 23.61
N GLU A 314 -13.94 25.41 24.43
CA GLU A 314 -15.35 25.81 24.34
C GLU A 314 -15.62 26.71 23.12
N VAL A 315 -14.56 27.33 22.57
CA VAL A 315 -14.73 28.20 21.41
C VAL A 315 -15.11 27.33 20.21
N ASN A 316 -16.40 27.41 19.88
CA ASN A 316 -17.09 26.57 18.91
C ASN A 316 -16.62 26.83 17.49
N ILE A 317 -15.44 26.35 17.09
CA ILE A 317 -15.02 26.47 15.69
C ILE A 317 -14.28 25.22 15.22
N GLU A 318 -14.77 24.67 14.10
CA GLU A 318 -13.94 23.93 13.16
C GLU A 318 -12.82 24.86 12.68
N SER A 319 -11.69 24.93 13.41
CA SER A 319 -10.48 25.70 13.06
C SER A 319 -10.13 25.66 11.57
N ARG A 320 -10.45 24.54 10.92
CA ARG A 320 -10.42 24.31 9.48
C ARG A 320 -11.14 25.39 8.65
N LYS A 321 -12.35 25.81 9.01
CA LYS A 321 -13.11 26.88 8.32
C LYS A 321 -12.40 28.23 8.38
N LEU A 322 -11.82 28.57 9.53
CA LEU A 322 -11.02 29.80 9.70
C LEU A 322 -9.76 29.78 8.85
N VAL A 323 -9.05 28.65 8.77
CA VAL A 323 -7.84 28.54 7.92
C VAL A 323 -8.18 28.91 6.47
N TYR A 324 -9.36 28.53 6.00
CA TYR A 324 -9.76 28.77 4.62
C TYR A 324 -10.08 30.23 4.32
N SER A 325 -10.61 30.99 5.29
CA SER A 325 -10.89 32.42 5.14
C SER A 325 -9.66 33.32 5.28
N LEU A 326 -8.49 32.76 5.63
CA LEU A 326 -7.27 33.55 5.78
C LEU A 326 -6.81 34.14 4.44
N ARG A 327 -6.49 35.43 4.48
CA ARG A 327 -6.00 36.20 3.34
C ARG A 327 -4.48 36.15 3.26
N SER A 328 -3.96 35.90 2.07
CA SER A 328 -2.53 36.05 1.77
C SER A 328 -2.11 37.52 1.85
N SER A 329 -0.82 37.77 2.07
CA SER A 329 -0.24 39.13 2.10
C SER A 329 -0.38 39.84 0.74
N GLU A 330 -0.21 41.17 0.74
CA GLU A 330 -0.19 41.97 -0.48
C GLU A 330 0.93 41.55 -1.43
N PHE A 331 2.10 41.22 -0.88
CA PHE A 331 3.22 40.66 -1.63
C PHE A 331 2.82 39.39 -2.41
N VAL A 332 2.29 38.36 -1.73
CA VAL A 332 1.85 37.12 -2.37
C VAL A 332 0.70 37.36 -3.37
N ASN A 333 -0.22 38.28 -3.05
CA ASN A 333 -1.30 38.64 -3.96
C ASN A 333 -0.76 39.32 -5.23
N SER A 334 0.24 40.19 -5.12
CA SER A 334 0.86 40.85 -6.26
C SER A 334 1.57 39.87 -7.20
N LEU A 335 2.23 38.84 -6.65
CA LEU A 335 2.87 37.77 -7.43
C LEU A 335 1.85 36.93 -8.20
N ALA A 336 0.78 36.53 -7.52
CA ALA A 336 -0.30 35.80 -8.16
C ALA A 336 -0.95 36.63 -9.27
N LYS A 337 -1.19 37.92 -9.00
CA LYS A 337 -1.79 38.86 -9.96
C LYS A 337 -0.93 39.01 -11.22
N LYS A 338 0.39 39.21 -11.09
CA LYS A 338 1.31 39.27 -12.25
C LYS A 338 1.17 38.06 -13.18
N ILE A 339 1.03 36.87 -12.60
CA ILE A 339 0.86 35.64 -13.39
C ILE A 339 -0.52 35.59 -14.01
N ILE A 340 -1.59 35.88 -13.26
CA ILE A 340 -2.97 35.92 -13.77
C ILE A 340 -3.09 36.92 -14.93
N ASP A 341 -2.56 38.13 -14.77
CA ASP A 341 -2.57 39.18 -15.79
C ASP A 341 -1.81 38.73 -17.05
N SER A 342 -0.73 37.93 -16.91
CA SER A 342 -0.01 37.35 -18.05
C SER A 342 -0.80 36.26 -18.81
N ILE A 343 -1.79 35.62 -18.17
CA ILE A 343 -2.69 34.68 -18.85
C ILE A 343 -3.65 35.46 -19.76
N ASN A 344 -4.13 36.61 -19.28
CA ASN A 344 -5.02 37.57 -19.94
C ASN A 344 -6.31 36.97 -20.55
N GLU A 345 -6.71 35.77 -20.11
CA GLU A 345 -7.84 35.01 -20.64
C GLU A 345 -8.42 34.09 -19.55
N GLU A 346 -9.58 33.50 -19.80
CA GLU A 346 -10.14 32.45 -18.95
C GLU A 346 -9.29 31.17 -19.02
N TYR A 347 -9.08 30.49 -17.88
CA TYR A 347 -8.23 29.31 -17.80
C TYR A 347 -8.74 28.26 -16.82
N LEU A 348 -8.35 27.00 -17.07
CA LEU A 348 -8.60 25.87 -16.18
C LEU A 348 -7.51 25.79 -15.10
N SER A 349 -7.91 25.63 -13.85
CA SER A 349 -7.02 25.44 -12.71
C SER A 349 -6.84 23.96 -12.40
N ILE A 350 -5.59 23.48 -12.36
CA ILE A 350 -5.26 22.09 -12.04
C ILE A 350 -4.29 22.04 -10.87
N HIS A 351 -4.61 21.22 -9.86
CA HIS A 351 -3.72 20.93 -8.74
C HIS A 351 -3.51 19.43 -8.54
N ILE A 352 -2.26 18.98 -8.58
CA ILE A 352 -1.88 17.56 -8.44
C ILE A 352 -1.11 17.35 -7.13
N ARG A 353 -1.70 16.56 -6.20
CA ARG A 353 -1.02 16.04 -5.01
C ARG A 353 -0.59 14.59 -5.25
N ALA A 354 0.59 14.41 -5.84
CA ALA A 354 1.16 13.14 -6.24
C ALA A 354 1.80 12.33 -5.10
N GLU A 355 2.39 12.97 -4.08
CA GLU A 355 3.16 12.29 -3.02
C GLU A 355 2.38 11.12 -2.39
N ARG A 356 1.16 11.40 -1.91
CA ARG A 356 0.30 10.39 -1.28
C ARG A 356 -0.21 9.35 -2.28
N GLN A 357 -0.36 9.71 -3.55
CA GLN A 357 -0.77 8.75 -4.57
C GLN A 357 0.36 7.75 -4.83
N ILE A 358 1.59 8.22 -4.95
CA ILE A 358 2.77 7.38 -5.20
C ILE A 358 3.09 6.53 -3.98
N LEU A 359 3.17 7.12 -2.78
CA LEU A 359 3.59 6.40 -1.57
C LEU A 359 2.59 5.34 -1.11
N TRP A 360 1.28 5.57 -1.27
CA TRP A 360 0.27 4.60 -0.81
C TRP A 360 -0.19 3.63 -1.88
N TYR A 361 -0.08 3.99 -3.15
CA TYR A 361 -0.71 3.23 -4.23
C TYR A 361 0.15 3.04 -5.47
N GLY A 362 1.37 3.58 -5.49
CA GLY A 362 2.31 3.47 -6.61
C GLY A 362 2.04 4.40 -7.79
N PHE A 363 2.99 4.41 -8.72
CA PHE A 363 2.94 5.23 -9.93
C PHE A 363 1.76 4.89 -10.85
N ASP A 364 1.35 3.62 -10.92
CA ASP A 364 0.26 3.17 -11.80
C ASP A 364 -1.10 3.78 -11.42
N ARG A 365 -1.32 4.04 -10.14
CA ARG A 365 -2.53 4.76 -9.72
C ARG A 365 -2.47 6.21 -10.19
N LEU A 366 -1.35 6.91 -9.93
CA LEU A 366 -1.19 8.31 -10.33
C LEU A 366 -1.33 8.47 -11.85
N ALA A 367 -0.73 7.57 -12.63
CA ALA A 367 -0.87 7.48 -14.08
C ALA A 367 -2.34 7.44 -14.53
N ARG A 368 -3.15 6.55 -13.95
CA ARG A 368 -4.60 6.46 -14.24
C ARG A 368 -5.35 7.73 -13.84
N CYS A 369 -5.03 8.31 -12.68
CA CYS A 369 -5.63 9.55 -12.23
C CYS A 369 -5.34 10.71 -13.20
N ILE A 370 -4.09 10.80 -13.67
CA ILE A 370 -3.68 11.80 -14.67
C ILE A 370 -4.44 11.60 -15.97
N LYS A 371 -4.69 10.36 -16.40
CA LYS A 371 -5.49 10.19 -17.60
C LYS A 371 -6.94 10.62 -17.45
N VAL A 372 -7.60 10.25 -16.35
CA VAL A 372 -8.97 10.73 -16.06
C VAL A 372 -8.98 12.27 -16.02
N LEU A 373 -7.92 12.87 -15.49
CA LEU A 373 -7.74 14.32 -15.54
C LEU A 373 -7.67 14.83 -16.99
N MET A 374 -6.85 14.23 -17.85
CA MET A 374 -6.76 14.66 -19.26
C MET A 374 -8.11 14.60 -19.97
N GLU A 375 -8.87 13.51 -19.81
CA GLU A 375 -10.20 13.38 -20.42
C GLU A 375 -11.17 14.47 -19.96
N LYS A 376 -11.13 14.81 -18.66
CA LYS A 376 -11.98 15.87 -18.09
C LYS A 376 -11.54 17.25 -18.56
N VAL A 377 -10.23 17.49 -18.68
CA VAL A 377 -9.69 18.74 -19.21
C VAL A 377 -10.16 18.94 -20.66
N VAL A 378 -9.95 17.97 -21.54
CA VAL A 378 -10.37 18.07 -22.97
C VAL A 378 -11.86 18.36 -23.09
N LYS A 379 -12.71 17.68 -22.32
CA LYS A 379 -14.17 17.92 -22.30
C LYS A 379 -14.52 19.34 -21.87
N LEU A 380 -13.85 19.89 -20.86
CA LEU A 380 -14.07 21.27 -20.41
C LEU A 380 -13.56 22.29 -21.43
N GLN A 381 -12.38 22.06 -22.01
CA GLN A 381 -11.81 22.93 -23.05
C GLN A 381 -12.72 23.00 -24.27
N GLN A 382 -13.28 21.87 -24.72
CA GLN A 382 -14.23 21.82 -25.83
C GLN A 382 -15.55 22.50 -25.49
N LYS A 383 -16.13 22.20 -24.32
CA LYS A 383 -17.45 22.71 -23.92
C LYS A 383 -17.45 24.22 -23.69
N TYR A 384 -16.42 24.76 -23.06
CA TYR A 384 -16.35 26.17 -22.66
C TYR A 384 -15.39 26.99 -23.52
N LYS A 385 -14.78 26.40 -24.55
CA LYS A 385 -13.79 27.03 -25.44
C LYS A 385 -12.57 27.60 -24.71
N ILE A 386 -12.24 27.06 -23.54
CA ILE A 386 -11.10 27.49 -22.72
C ILE A 386 -9.82 26.82 -23.24
N LYS A 387 -8.81 27.60 -23.64
CA LYS A 387 -7.53 27.06 -24.15
C LYS A 387 -6.47 26.95 -23.05
N ARG A 388 -6.39 27.95 -22.17
CA ARG A 388 -5.32 28.07 -21.17
C ARG A 388 -5.53 27.14 -19.97
N VAL A 389 -4.44 26.60 -19.46
CA VAL A 389 -4.41 25.72 -18.28
C VAL A 389 -3.31 26.20 -17.34
N PHE A 390 -3.65 26.42 -16.08
CA PHE A 390 -2.68 26.63 -15.00
C PHE A 390 -2.50 25.34 -14.22
N LEU A 391 -1.25 24.88 -14.06
CA LEU A 391 -0.91 23.64 -13.37
C LEU A 391 -0.01 23.92 -12.16
N SER A 392 -0.45 23.44 -11.00
CA SER A 392 0.34 23.33 -9.78
C SER A 392 0.50 21.85 -9.40
N SER A 393 1.67 21.47 -8.88
CA SER A 393 1.89 20.11 -8.40
C SER A 393 3.01 20.01 -7.37
N ASP A 394 2.90 19.03 -6.49
CA ASP A 394 3.96 18.67 -5.53
C ASP A 394 5.13 17.87 -6.14
N LEU A 395 5.13 17.68 -7.46
CA LEU A 395 6.21 17.05 -8.23
C LEU A 395 7.37 18.02 -8.52
N THR A 396 7.13 19.33 -8.41
CA THR A 396 8.13 20.37 -8.66
C THR A 396 9.16 20.46 -7.53
N ARG A 397 10.25 21.20 -7.74
CA ARG A 397 11.29 21.47 -6.73
C ARG A 397 10.83 22.22 -5.48
N PHE A 398 9.63 22.80 -5.51
CA PHE A 398 9.00 23.53 -4.41
C PHE A 398 7.88 22.71 -3.75
N GLY A 399 7.79 21.43 -4.13
CA GLY A 399 6.71 20.54 -3.77
C GLY A 399 6.98 19.74 -2.49
N SER A 400 6.92 18.43 -2.60
CA SER A 400 7.02 17.54 -1.44
C SER A 400 8.47 17.29 -0.99
N ASP A 401 8.80 17.67 0.25
CA ASP A 401 10.05 17.28 0.95
C ASP A 401 10.33 15.77 0.82
N THR A 402 9.26 14.97 0.99
CA THR A 402 9.31 13.51 0.89
C THR A 402 9.74 13.08 -0.52
N LEU A 403 9.09 13.61 -1.57
CA LEU A 403 9.46 13.28 -2.94
C LEU A 403 10.88 13.75 -3.28
N HIS A 404 11.30 14.91 -2.80
CA HIS A 404 12.68 15.38 -2.98
C HIS A 404 13.70 14.41 -2.41
N THR A 405 13.46 13.94 -1.19
CA THR A 405 14.32 12.96 -0.51
C THR A 405 14.38 11.65 -1.30
N PHE A 406 13.25 11.15 -1.81
CA PHE A 406 13.23 9.94 -2.62
C PHE A 406 13.94 10.13 -3.98
N THR A 407 13.77 11.29 -4.62
CA THR A 407 14.41 11.58 -5.91
C THR A 407 15.91 11.77 -5.80
N SER A 408 16.43 12.26 -4.67
CA SER A 408 17.88 12.40 -4.47
C SER A 408 18.55 11.07 -4.18
N GLN A 409 17.85 10.13 -3.54
CA GLN A 409 18.36 8.81 -3.20
C GLN A 409 18.19 7.77 -4.31
N ASN A 410 17.22 7.94 -5.22
CA ASN A 410 16.86 6.93 -6.22
C ASN A 410 16.69 7.51 -7.63
N ILE A 411 17.66 7.24 -8.50
CA ILE A 411 17.71 7.71 -9.89
C ILE A 411 16.52 7.20 -10.71
N SER A 412 16.12 5.93 -10.53
CA SER A 412 14.99 5.33 -11.26
C SER A 412 13.67 6.01 -10.88
N PHE A 413 13.48 6.31 -9.59
CA PHE A 413 12.33 7.06 -9.10
C PHE A 413 12.29 8.48 -9.68
N ALA A 414 13.43 9.18 -9.69
CA ALA A 414 13.55 10.51 -10.28
C ALA A 414 13.23 10.51 -11.79
N LYS A 415 13.66 9.47 -12.53
CA LYS A 415 13.35 9.32 -13.96
C LYS A 415 11.84 9.22 -14.21
N LYS A 416 11.12 8.44 -13.41
CA LYS A 416 9.65 8.29 -13.50
C LYS A 416 8.90 9.60 -13.19
N ILE A 417 9.35 10.36 -12.18
CA ILE A 417 8.78 11.68 -11.87
C ILE A 417 8.97 12.63 -13.04
N LYS A 418 10.19 12.70 -13.60
CA LYS A 418 10.49 13.53 -14.78
C LYS A 418 9.68 13.12 -16.01
N GLU A 419 9.41 11.84 -16.19
CA GLU A 419 8.56 11.33 -17.29
C GLU A 419 7.12 11.81 -17.15
N ILE A 420 6.54 11.74 -15.95
CA ILE A 420 5.19 12.27 -15.67
C ILE A 420 5.13 13.77 -15.90
N GLN A 421 6.14 14.52 -15.43
CA GLN A 421 6.23 15.97 -15.67
C GLN A 421 6.30 16.28 -17.17
N ARG A 422 7.14 15.57 -17.93
CA ARG A 422 7.25 15.73 -19.39
C ARG A 422 5.92 15.42 -20.09
N TYR A 423 5.21 14.37 -19.67
CA TYR A 423 3.89 14.04 -20.21
C TYR A 423 2.89 15.18 -19.97
N LEU A 424 2.78 15.67 -18.73
CA LEU A 424 1.90 16.79 -18.38
C LEU A 424 2.24 18.06 -19.17
N SER A 425 3.53 18.40 -19.29
CA SER A 425 3.99 19.56 -20.06
C SER A 425 3.68 19.43 -21.55
N LYS A 426 3.91 18.26 -22.16
CA LYS A 426 3.67 18.03 -23.59
C LYS A 426 2.18 18.07 -23.92
N THR A 427 1.34 17.46 -23.09
CA THR A 427 -0.09 17.31 -23.35
C THR A 427 -0.90 18.56 -23.02
N LEU A 428 -0.65 19.18 -21.85
CA LEU A 428 -1.43 20.34 -21.41
C LEU A 428 -0.85 21.69 -21.86
N LYS A 429 0.45 21.73 -22.18
CA LYS A 429 1.23 22.98 -22.34
C LYS A 429 0.88 24.01 -21.25
N PRO A 430 0.93 23.61 -19.96
CA PRO A 430 0.34 24.40 -18.91
C PRO A 430 1.25 25.57 -18.52
N ILE A 431 0.62 26.62 -18.00
CA ILE A 431 1.30 27.69 -17.29
C ILE A 431 1.63 27.16 -15.90
N ILE A 432 2.92 27.20 -15.53
CA ILE A 432 3.43 26.74 -14.24
C ILE A 432 4.16 27.89 -13.59
N HIS A 433 3.96 28.08 -12.28
CA HIS A 433 4.76 29.02 -11.51
C HIS A 433 6.11 28.38 -11.16
N ASN A 434 7.19 28.87 -11.78
CA ASN A 434 8.54 28.41 -11.50
C ASN A 434 9.50 29.61 -11.37
N PRO A 435 9.63 30.20 -10.17
CA PRO A 435 10.55 31.31 -9.90
C PRO A 435 11.99 31.01 -10.38
N ARG A 436 12.66 31.99 -11.00
CA ARG A 436 14.06 31.86 -11.48
C ARG A 436 15.04 31.96 -10.31
N SER A 437 16.22 31.32 -10.44
CA SER A 437 17.31 31.38 -9.47
C SER A 437 17.93 32.78 -9.44
N GLY A 438 17.69 33.50 -8.37
CA GLY A 438 18.22 34.86 -8.16
C GLY A 438 17.59 35.56 -6.96
N ASP A 439 16.31 35.29 -6.66
CA ASP A 439 15.61 35.86 -5.50
C ASP A 439 15.22 34.76 -4.50
N THR A 440 15.90 34.74 -3.35
CA THR A 440 15.68 33.75 -2.28
C THR A 440 14.27 33.80 -1.70
N LEU A 441 13.62 34.97 -1.73
CA LEU A 441 12.27 35.15 -1.19
C LEU A 441 11.22 34.52 -2.10
N MET A 442 11.40 34.66 -3.41
CA MET A 442 10.53 34.09 -4.44
C MET A 442 10.64 32.57 -4.51
N MET A 443 11.78 32.02 -4.08
CA MET A 443 12.04 30.58 -4.03
C MET A 443 11.52 29.90 -2.77
N ASP A 444 11.01 30.65 -1.80
CA ASP A 444 10.42 30.07 -0.59
C ASP A 444 9.19 29.22 -0.96
N SER A 445 9.21 27.94 -0.59
CA SER A 445 8.16 26.99 -0.99
C SER A 445 6.78 27.35 -0.43
N GLY A 446 6.70 28.08 0.69
CA GLY A 446 5.46 28.62 1.25
C GLY A 446 4.92 29.82 0.47
N VAL A 447 5.79 30.71 0.00
CA VAL A 447 5.42 31.82 -0.91
C VAL A 447 4.90 31.25 -2.23
N VAL A 448 5.62 30.30 -2.82
CA VAL A 448 5.20 29.59 -4.05
C VAL A 448 3.85 28.94 -3.85
N ALA A 449 3.66 28.16 -2.77
CA ALA A 449 2.40 27.47 -2.50
C ALA A 449 1.22 28.44 -2.33
N LEU A 450 1.38 29.55 -1.59
CA LEU A 450 0.29 30.54 -1.45
C LEU A 450 0.02 31.31 -2.74
N THR A 451 1.06 31.56 -3.55
CA THR A 451 0.94 32.18 -4.87
C THR A 451 0.14 31.27 -5.80
N GLU A 452 0.52 29.99 -5.91
CA GLU A 452 -0.22 28.98 -6.68
C GLU A 452 -1.66 28.84 -6.18
N LYS A 453 -1.90 28.78 -4.86
CA LYS A 453 -3.25 28.76 -4.26
C LYS A 453 -4.10 29.95 -4.74
N ASN A 454 -3.51 31.14 -4.77
CA ASN A 454 -4.17 32.37 -5.20
C ASN A 454 -4.44 32.42 -6.70
N ILE A 455 -3.64 31.74 -7.53
CA ILE A 455 -3.92 31.61 -8.97
C ILE A 455 -5.02 30.57 -9.18
N LEU A 456 -4.91 29.40 -8.54
CA LEU A 456 -5.87 28.30 -8.69
C LEU A 456 -7.32 28.71 -8.38
N LYS A 457 -7.53 29.57 -7.37
CA LYS A 457 -8.86 30.05 -6.98
C LYS A 457 -9.53 30.98 -8.01
N GLU A 458 -8.76 31.63 -8.88
CA GLU A 458 -9.29 32.61 -9.85
C GLU A 458 -9.72 31.95 -11.17
N GLY A 459 -9.13 30.80 -11.56
CA GLY A 459 -9.53 30.05 -12.76
C GLY A 459 -11.02 29.68 -12.80
N SER A 460 -11.55 29.34 -13.96
CA SER A 460 -13.00 29.14 -14.14
C SER A 460 -13.52 27.79 -13.66
N HIS A 461 -12.70 26.75 -13.83
CA HIS A 461 -12.96 25.41 -13.32
C HIS A 461 -11.73 24.89 -12.58
N LEU A 462 -11.95 24.15 -11.49
CA LEU A 462 -10.89 23.58 -10.67
C LEU A 462 -10.90 22.05 -10.77
N LEU A 463 -9.77 21.46 -11.19
CA LEU A 463 -9.55 20.03 -11.19
C LEU A 463 -8.44 19.67 -10.20
N THR A 464 -8.67 18.65 -9.38
CA THR A 464 -7.69 18.23 -8.36
C THR A 464 -7.44 16.73 -8.40
N ILE A 465 -6.18 16.32 -8.28
CA ILE A 465 -5.78 14.92 -8.06
C ILE A 465 -5.31 14.75 -6.62
N GLY A 466 -5.88 13.77 -5.93
CA GLY A 466 -5.46 13.35 -4.60
C GLY A 466 -6.31 13.94 -3.47
N SER A 467 -5.72 14.01 -2.27
CA SER A 467 -6.38 14.53 -1.08
C SER A 467 -5.38 15.13 -0.09
N GLY A 468 -5.80 16.13 0.68
CA GLY A 468 -4.97 16.78 1.69
C GLY A 468 -5.62 18.05 2.23
N THR A 469 -5.07 18.59 3.32
CA THR A 469 -5.53 19.84 3.92
C THR A 469 -5.27 21.04 3.00
N PHE A 470 -4.09 21.11 2.37
CA PHE A 470 -3.75 22.17 1.41
C PHE A 470 -4.65 22.15 0.16
N GLN A 471 -4.88 20.97 -0.43
CA GLN A 471 -5.82 20.85 -1.56
C GLN A 471 -7.25 21.23 -1.16
N GLN A 472 -7.68 20.89 0.05
CA GLN A 472 -8.99 21.32 0.55
C GLN A 472 -9.04 22.85 0.71
N TRP A 473 -7.96 23.49 1.16
CA TRP A 473 -7.86 24.96 1.23
C TRP A 473 -8.05 25.61 -0.14
N ILE A 474 -7.45 25.05 -1.18
CA ILE A 474 -7.65 25.53 -2.56
C ILE A 474 -9.11 25.41 -2.97
N VAL A 475 -9.73 24.24 -2.73
CA VAL A 475 -11.13 24.00 -3.13
C VAL A 475 -12.09 24.93 -2.40
N ASP A 476 -11.93 25.10 -1.09
CA ASP A 476 -12.85 25.93 -0.31
C ASP A 476 -12.68 27.42 -0.66
N GLY A 477 -11.44 27.88 -0.87
CA GLY A 477 -11.18 29.23 -1.36
C GLY A 477 -11.71 29.48 -2.77
N PHE A 478 -11.66 28.47 -3.66
CA PHE A 478 -12.28 28.54 -4.98
C PHE A 478 -13.81 28.67 -4.87
N ILE A 479 -14.47 27.81 -4.07
CA ILE A 479 -15.93 27.83 -3.90
C ILE A 479 -16.39 29.17 -3.31
N GLU A 480 -15.70 29.67 -2.28
CA GLU A 480 -16.00 30.96 -1.66
C GLU A 480 -15.88 32.09 -2.69
N ARG A 481 -14.81 32.11 -3.48
CA ARG A 481 -14.58 33.11 -4.52
C ARG A 481 -15.68 33.11 -5.57
N LYS A 482 -16.11 31.92 -6.04
CA LYS A 482 -17.14 31.78 -7.07
C LYS A 482 -18.55 32.07 -6.57
N THR A 483 -18.83 31.77 -5.30
CA THR A 483 -20.15 32.03 -4.69
C THR A 483 -20.37 33.53 -4.46
N ASN A 484 -19.31 34.28 -4.15
CA ASN A 484 -19.37 35.74 -3.95
C ASN A 484 -19.32 36.52 -5.27
N ALA A 485 -18.87 35.92 -6.37
CA ALA A 485 -18.84 36.54 -7.68
C ALA A 485 -20.16 36.29 -8.42
N GLU A 486 -21.09 37.25 -8.37
CA GLU A 486 -22.40 37.20 -9.07
C GLU A 486 -22.30 36.97 -10.60
N LYS A 487 -21.09 36.99 -11.18
CA LYS A 487 -20.82 37.00 -12.62
C LYS A 487 -20.45 35.66 -13.27
N GLN A 488 -20.14 34.58 -12.54
CA GLN A 488 -19.78 33.29 -13.18
C GLN A 488 -20.86 32.23 -12.96
N LYS A 489 -21.83 32.16 -13.88
CA LYS A 489 -22.96 31.21 -13.80
C LYS A 489 -22.55 29.74 -13.98
N ASN A 490 -21.36 29.43 -14.51
CA ASN A 490 -20.95 28.05 -14.84
C ASN A 490 -19.51 27.73 -14.40
N TRP A 491 -19.29 27.35 -13.14
CA TRP A 491 -18.02 26.84 -12.63
C TRP A 491 -18.17 25.40 -12.13
N THR A 492 -17.07 24.64 -12.08
CA THR A 492 -17.09 23.26 -11.54
C THR A 492 -15.84 22.96 -10.72
N VAL A 493 -16.00 22.09 -9.73
CA VAL A 493 -14.90 21.48 -8.98
C VAL A 493 -14.89 19.98 -9.24
N THR A 494 -13.85 19.49 -9.91
CA THR A 494 -13.68 18.07 -10.22
C THR A 494 -12.58 17.48 -9.33
N ARG A 495 -12.94 16.50 -8.49
CA ARG A 495 -11.98 15.77 -7.66
C ARG A 495 -11.71 14.39 -8.23
N ILE A 496 -10.44 14.09 -8.46
CA ILE A 496 -9.98 12.85 -9.06
C ILE A 496 -9.10 12.11 -8.05
N CYS A 497 -9.36 10.82 -7.85
CA CYS A 497 -8.60 9.98 -6.91
C CYS A 497 -8.60 10.49 -5.46
N ASN A 498 -9.71 11.07 -5.00
CA ASN A 498 -9.93 11.43 -3.60
C ASN A 498 -10.14 10.18 -2.72
N LYS A 499 -9.76 10.25 -1.44
CA LYS A 499 -9.91 9.17 -0.44
C LYS A 499 -11.36 8.68 -0.28
N GLU A 500 -12.33 9.58 -0.46
CA GLU A 500 -13.76 9.33 -0.20
C GLU A 500 -14.55 8.95 -1.47
N GLY A 501 -13.95 9.10 -2.65
CA GLY A 501 -14.57 8.65 -3.89
C GLY A 501 -14.19 7.19 -4.13
N LYS A 502 -15.15 6.26 -4.01
CA LYS A 502 -15.15 5.10 -4.89
C LYS A 502 -15.07 5.68 -6.31
N LEU A 503 -13.91 5.61 -6.96
CA LEU A 503 -13.89 5.72 -8.41
C LEU A 503 -14.74 4.54 -8.88
N GLN A 504 -16.00 4.82 -9.19
CA GLN A 504 -16.87 3.94 -9.95
C GLN A 504 -16.06 3.55 -11.18
N TYR A 505 -15.95 2.23 -11.38
CA TYR A 505 -15.29 1.54 -12.48
C TYR A 505 -15.12 2.42 -13.72
N LEU A 506 -13.98 3.10 -13.80
CA LEU A 506 -13.44 3.64 -15.03
C LEU A 506 -12.38 2.64 -15.45
N GLU A 507 -12.60 2.04 -16.62
CA GLU A 507 -11.70 1.09 -17.22
C GLU A 507 -10.25 1.62 -17.25
N PRO A 508 -9.25 0.74 -17.09
CA PRO A 508 -7.86 1.14 -17.08
C PRO A 508 -7.49 1.80 -18.42
N PHE A 509 -7.04 3.05 -18.38
CA PHE A 509 -6.31 3.56 -19.54
C PHE A 509 -4.87 3.17 -19.50
N LYS A 510 -4.52 2.50 -20.59
CA LYS A 510 -3.20 2.30 -21.14
C LYS A 510 -2.62 3.67 -21.53
N MET A 511 -1.85 4.30 -20.65
CA MET A 511 -0.64 4.97 -21.16
C MET A 511 0.20 3.87 -21.78
N GLY A 512 0.67 4.08 -23.01
CA GLY A 512 1.36 3.09 -23.84
C GLY A 512 2.33 2.19 -23.08
N ASN A 513 1.78 1.11 -22.55
CA ASN A 513 2.27 -0.24 -22.61
C ASN A 513 1.09 -1.16 -22.24
N HIS A 514 0.52 -1.77 -23.26
CA HIS A 514 -0.33 -2.95 -23.11
C HIS A 514 0.42 -3.99 -22.26
N LYS A 515 0.19 -4.10 -20.94
CA LYS A 515 0.85 -5.19 -20.17
C LYS A 515 0.21 -5.68 -18.86
N ILE A 516 -1.03 -5.35 -18.48
CA ILE A 516 -1.69 -6.00 -17.29
C ILE A 516 -3.10 -6.57 -17.57
N GLN A 517 -3.39 -6.92 -18.81
CA GLN A 517 -4.42 -7.95 -19.12
C GLN A 517 -3.86 -9.04 -20.02
N TRP A 518 -2.77 -8.76 -20.74
CA TRP A 518 -2.00 -9.78 -21.43
C TRP A 518 -1.48 -10.84 -20.48
N HIS A 519 -0.95 -10.54 -19.30
CA HIS A 519 -0.41 -11.62 -18.46
C HIS A 519 -1.45 -12.67 -18.04
N LEU A 520 -2.66 -12.30 -17.61
CA LEU A 520 -3.69 -13.29 -17.28
C LEU A 520 -4.24 -14.03 -18.52
N ILE A 521 -4.34 -13.32 -19.66
CA ILE A 521 -4.74 -13.94 -20.93
C ILE A 521 -3.62 -14.87 -21.43
N LEU A 522 -2.35 -14.47 -21.30
CA LEU A 522 -1.17 -15.25 -21.65
C LEU A 522 -1.04 -16.45 -20.71
N ASP A 523 -1.26 -16.30 -19.40
CA ASP A 523 -1.25 -17.39 -18.44
C ASP A 523 -2.37 -18.40 -18.79
N PHE A 524 -3.56 -17.92 -19.14
CA PHE A 524 -4.66 -18.76 -19.60
C PHE A 524 -4.36 -19.43 -20.95
N VAL A 525 -3.76 -18.71 -21.90
CA VAL A 525 -3.31 -19.24 -23.20
C VAL A 525 -2.20 -20.27 -22.99
N CYS A 526 -1.27 -20.05 -22.07
CA CYS A 526 -0.23 -21.02 -21.70
C CYS A 526 -0.86 -22.27 -21.09
N LEU A 527 -1.86 -22.13 -20.21
CA LEU A 527 -2.58 -23.27 -19.65
C LEU A 527 -3.30 -24.07 -20.73
N VAL A 528 -4.02 -23.39 -21.64
CA VAL A 528 -4.72 -24.03 -22.76
C VAL A 528 -3.72 -24.68 -23.72
N ALA A 529 -2.61 -24.02 -24.03
CA ALA A 529 -1.57 -24.54 -24.89
C ALA A 529 -0.91 -25.79 -24.29
N LEU A 530 -0.64 -25.81 -22.99
CA LEU A 530 -0.14 -26.99 -22.28
C LEU A 530 -1.16 -28.14 -22.31
N GLY A 531 -2.44 -27.86 -22.03
CA GLY A 531 -3.49 -28.87 -22.10
C GLY A 531 -3.69 -29.42 -23.52
N VAL A 532 -3.59 -28.58 -24.55
CA VAL A 532 -3.60 -29.01 -25.95
C VAL A 532 -2.37 -29.85 -26.27
N ALA A 533 -1.18 -29.46 -25.81
CA ALA A 533 0.04 -30.24 -26.03
C ALA A 533 -0.05 -31.64 -25.40
N GLU A 534 -0.56 -31.74 -24.16
CA GLU A 534 -0.82 -33.02 -23.49
C GLU A 534 -1.84 -33.86 -24.28
N MET A 535 -2.95 -33.27 -24.71
CA MET A 535 -3.95 -33.95 -25.54
C MET A 535 -3.36 -34.43 -26.88
N LEU A 536 -2.52 -33.63 -27.53
CA LEU A 536 -1.89 -34.00 -28.80
C LEU A 536 -0.94 -35.18 -28.65
N ILE A 537 -0.17 -35.26 -27.55
CA ILE A 537 0.70 -36.42 -27.27
C ILE A 537 -0.14 -37.72 -27.13
N HIS A 538 -1.36 -37.62 -26.61
CA HIS A 538 -2.23 -38.79 -26.44
C HIS A 538 -3.08 -39.16 -27.66
N VAL A 539 -3.40 -38.20 -28.52
CA VAL A 539 -4.21 -38.40 -29.74
C VAL A 539 -3.35 -38.78 -30.93
N ILE A 540 -2.15 -38.21 -31.04
CA ILE A 540 -1.21 -38.56 -32.09
C ILE A 540 -0.49 -39.85 -31.67
N PRO A 541 -0.52 -40.92 -32.48
CA PRO A 541 0.24 -42.13 -32.20
C PRO A 541 1.73 -41.83 -32.41
N ILE A 542 2.38 -41.35 -31.35
CA ILE A 542 3.83 -41.14 -31.34
C ILE A 542 4.46 -42.44 -30.83
N GLU A 543 5.15 -43.15 -31.71
CA GLU A 543 5.89 -44.35 -31.34
C GLU A 543 7.08 -43.95 -30.44
N PRO A 544 7.26 -44.61 -29.27
CA PRO A 544 8.40 -44.35 -28.41
C PRO A 544 9.69 -44.84 -29.08
N SER A 545 10.81 -44.23 -28.72
CA SER A 545 12.11 -44.58 -29.31
C SER A 545 12.41 -46.06 -29.15
N HIS A 546 12.67 -46.75 -30.26
CA HIS A 546 12.97 -48.18 -30.24
C HIS A 546 14.35 -48.42 -29.63
N ARG A 547 14.33 -49.02 -28.43
CA ARG A 547 15.54 -49.55 -27.79
C ARG A 547 15.58 -51.06 -27.92
N GLY A 548 16.78 -51.55 -28.23
CA GLY A 548 17.10 -52.96 -28.16
C GLY A 548 17.30 -53.43 -26.73
N PHE A 549 17.34 -54.75 -26.56
CA PHE A 549 17.56 -55.40 -25.25
C PHE A 549 18.45 -56.63 -25.39
N PHE A 550 19.06 -57.02 -24.28
CA PHE A 550 19.87 -58.23 -24.22
C PHE A 550 19.00 -59.46 -23.89
N CYS A 551 19.29 -60.61 -24.50
CA CYS A 551 18.54 -61.85 -24.26
C CYS A 551 18.58 -62.28 -22.78
N ASP A 552 19.71 -62.08 -22.11
CA ASP A 552 19.94 -62.50 -20.73
C ASP A 552 19.56 -61.44 -19.67
N ASP A 553 18.86 -60.37 -20.07
CA ASP A 553 18.48 -59.30 -19.15
C ASP A 553 17.34 -59.73 -18.21
N LYS A 554 17.73 -60.26 -17.03
CA LYS A 554 16.81 -60.64 -15.95
C LYS A 554 15.97 -59.48 -15.40
N SER A 555 16.33 -58.23 -15.69
CA SER A 555 15.55 -57.07 -15.25
C SER A 555 14.26 -56.90 -16.05
N LEU A 556 14.15 -57.50 -17.24
CA LEU A 556 13.01 -57.41 -18.15
C LEU A 556 12.10 -58.67 -18.14
N GLN A 557 12.46 -59.67 -17.34
CA GLN A 557 11.78 -60.97 -17.25
C GLN A 557 10.86 -61.07 -16.01
N LYS A 558 10.40 -59.94 -15.45
CA LYS A 558 9.46 -59.95 -14.32
C LYS A 558 8.04 -60.33 -14.78
N PRO A 559 7.25 -61.02 -13.94
CA PRO A 559 5.87 -61.31 -14.26
C PRO A 559 5.05 -60.02 -14.31
N LEU A 560 4.04 -59.98 -15.17
CA LEU A 560 3.02 -58.93 -15.15
C LEU A 560 2.20 -59.06 -13.87
N GLN A 561 2.17 -58.00 -13.06
CA GLN A 561 1.41 -57.90 -11.81
C GLN A 561 0.33 -56.82 -11.92
N GLU A 562 -0.75 -56.98 -11.18
CA GLU A 562 -1.79 -55.95 -11.07
C GLU A 562 -1.25 -54.69 -10.36
N GLU A 563 -1.71 -53.51 -10.78
CA GLU A 563 -1.32 -52.26 -10.14
C GLU A 563 -1.96 -52.12 -8.75
N THR A 564 -1.15 -52.09 -7.69
CA THR A 564 -1.63 -51.80 -6.31
C THR A 564 -2.29 -50.43 -6.22
N VAL A 565 -1.71 -49.44 -6.92
CA VAL A 565 -2.27 -48.09 -7.04
C VAL A 565 -2.56 -47.79 -8.51
N SER A 566 -3.84 -47.71 -8.87
CA SER A 566 -4.22 -47.39 -10.23
C SER A 566 -3.90 -45.93 -10.60
N THR A 567 -3.76 -45.66 -11.90
CA THR A 567 -3.53 -44.32 -12.44
C THR A 567 -4.62 -43.33 -12.01
N TRP A 568 -5.91 -43.72 -12.13
CA TRP A 568 -7.03 -42.85 -11.75
C TRP A 568 -7.01 -42.54 -10.24
N LEU A 569 -6.67 -43.53 -9.41
CA LEU A 569 -6.63 -43.37 -7.97
C LEU A 569 -5.56 -42.36 -7.57
N THR A 570 -4.39 -42.42 -8.23
CA THR A 570 -3.30 -41.48 -8.04
C THR A 570 -3.72 -40.04 -8.36
N ILE A 571 -4.42 -39.84 -9.49
CA ILE A 571 -4.94 -38.53 -9.91
C ILE A 571 -5.99 -38.00 -8.91
N VAL A 572 -6.97 -38.83 -8.57
CA VAL A 572 -8.06 -38.47 -7.66
C VAL A 572 -7.52 -38.14 -6.28
N VAL A 573 -6.64 -38.96 -5.71
CA VAL A 573 -6.02 -38.73 -4.39
C VAL A 573 -5.15 -37.47 -4.43
N GLY A 574 -4.33 -37.29 -5.46
CA GLY A 574 -3.47 -36.10 -5.61
C GLY A 574 -4.27 -34.79 -5.58
N PHE A 575 -5.36 -34.69 -6.34
CA PHE A 575 -6.22 -33.50 -6.35
C PHE A 575 -7.08 -33.38 -5.09
N SER A 576 -7.69 -34.48 -4.63
CA SER A 576 -8.60 -34.47 -3.47
C SER A 576 -7.89 -34.19 -2.15
N VAL A 577 -6.58 -34.42 -2.05
CA VAL A 577 -5.77 -34.02 -0.90
C VAL A 577 -5.28 -32.57 -1.05
N SER A 578 -4.72 -32.20 -2.20
CA SER A 578 -4.06 -30.89 -2.38
C SER A 578 -5.04 -29.72 -2.42
N ILE A 579 -6.20 -29.88 -3.06
CA ILE A 579 -7.20 -28.79 -3.19
C ILE A 579 -7.77 -28.39 -1.82
N PRO A 580 -8.23 -29.32 -0.95
CA PRO A 580 -8.67 -28.98 0.39
C PRO A 580 -7.57 -28.35 1.25
N VAL A 581 -6.32 -28.81 1.17
CA VAL A 581 -5.20 -28.18 1.88
C VAL A 581 -5.09 -26.69 1.54
N ILE A 582 -5.16 -26.34 0.25
CA ILE A 582 -5.13 -24.94 -0.21
C ILE A 582 -6.33 -24.15 0.33
N ILE A 583 -7.54 -24.69 0.19
CA ILE A 583 -8.79 -24.02 0.59
C ILE A 583 -8.83 -23.79 2.11
N VAL A 584 -8.51 -24.81 2.90
CA VAL A 584 -8.54 -24.75 4.37
C VAL A 584 -7.52 -23.75 4.89
N CYS A 585 -6.29 -23.78 4.38
CA CYS A 585 -5.25 -22.82 4.77
C CYS A 585 -5.66 -21.37 4.46
N GLU A 586 -6.21 -21.12 3.27
CA GLU A 586 -6.68 -19.77 2.91
C GLU A 586 -7.90 -19.34 3.75
N ALA A 587 -8.81 -20.25 4.07
CA ALA A 587 -9.94 -19.97 4.94
C ALA A 587 -9.49 -19.63 6.37
N VAL A 588 -8.51 -20.36 6.91
CA VAL A 588 -7.91 -20.09 8.23
C VAL A 588 -7.18 -18.75 8.23
N ASN A 589 -6.40 -18.46 7.20
CA ASN A 589 -5.71 -17.18 7.02
C ASN A 589 -6.68 -16.01 6.90
N ALA A 590 -7.76 -16.17 6.13
CA ALA A 590 -8.82 -15.17 6.01
C ALA A 590 -9.53 -14.90 7.35
N LYS A 591 -9.82 -15.96 8.13
CA LYS A 591 -10.40 -15.81 9.49
C LYS A 591 -9.44 -15.10 10.44
N SER A 592 -8.16 -15.45 10.43
CA SER A 592 -7.11 -14.81 11.24
C SER A 592 -6.95 -13.33 10.89
N GLN A 593 -6.92 -12.99 9.60
CA GLN A 593 -6.86 -11.60 9.13
C GLN A 593 -8.12 -10.82 9.50
N ARG A 594 -9.33 -11.40 9.33
CA ARG A 594 -10.58 -10.79 9.78
C ARG A 594 -10.60 -10.56 11.28
N ARG A 595 -10.09 -11.48 12.11
CA ARG A 595 -9.93 -11.28 13.56
C ARG A 595 -8.96 -10.14 13.87
N LYS A 596 -7.79 -10.05 13.24
CA LYS A 596 -6.85 -8.91 13.39
C LYS A 596 -7.48 -7.58 12.95
N GLN A 597 -8.30 -7.61 11.91
CA GLN A 597 -9.02 -6.44 11.39
C GLN A 597 -10.19 -6.05 12.31
N GLN A 598 -10.91 -7.01 12.88
CA GLN A 598 -11.96 -6.81 13.87
C GLN A 598 -11.42 -6.38 15.24
N LEU A 599 -10.24 -6.83 15.67
CA LEU A 599 -9.54 -6.30 16.85
C LEU A 599 -9.07 -4.85 16.63
N LYS A 600 -8.73 -4.47 15.40
CA LYS A 600 -8.47 -3.06 15.01
C LYS A 600 -9.76 -2.24 14.85
N VAL A 601 -10.87 -2.86 14.47
CA VAL A 601 -12.20 -2.25 14.26
C VAL A 601 -13.06 -2.26 15.54
N GLY A 602 -12.72 -3.03 16.57
CA GLY A 602 -13.37 -3.01 17.89
C GLY A 602 -13.24 -1.67 18.64
N LYS A 603 -12.53 -0.68 18.06
CA LYS A 603 -12.54 0.73 18.47
C LYS A 603 -13.46 1.63 17.64
N TYR A 604 -14.14 1.11 16.61
CA TYR A 604 -15.05 1.85 15.74
C TYR A 604 -16.23 0.96 15.29
N ASN A 605 -17.41 1.20 15.88
CA ASN A 605 -18.66 0.55 15.49
C ASN A 605 -19.06 0.93 14.06
N ILE A 606 -18.67 0.13 13.07
CA ILE A 606 -19.19 0.22 11.70
C ILE A 606 -19.72 -1.16 11.32
N LYS A 607 -21.05 -1.33 11.42
CA LYS A 607 -21.76 -2.47 10.83
C LYS A 607 -21.86 -2.24 9.31
N CYS A 608 -21.03 -2.92 8.53
CA CYS A 608 -21.25 -3.04 7.09
C CYS A 608 -22.19 -4.22 6.83
N GLY A 609 -23.41 -3.94 6.36
CA GLY A 609 -24.36 -4.94 5.90
C GLY A 609 -23.94 -5.61 4.58
N PRO A 610 -24.55 -6.74 4.20
CA PRO A 610 -24.16 -7.53 3.04
C PRO A 610 -24.84 -6.99 1.78
N LEU A 611 -24.09 -6.32 0.90
CA LEU A 611 -24.60 -5.99 -0.43
C LEU A 611 -23.50 -6.07 -1.50
N MET A 612 -23.76 -6.91 -2.50
CA MET A 612 -23.08 -7.13 -3.78
C MET A 612 -21.76 -7.92 -3.77
N CYS A 613 -21.85 -9.14 -4.33
CA CYS A 613 -20.79 -10.13 -4.53
C CYS A 613 -19.70 -9.64 -5.50
N THR A 614 -18.68 -8.99 -4.96
CA THR A 614 -17.33 -9.10 -5.52
C THR A 614 -16.64 -10.28 -4.82
N PRO A 615 -15.90 -11.16 -5.53
CA PRO A 615 -15.17 -12.21 -4.85
C PRO A 615 -14.25 -11.55 -3.84
N SER A 616 -14.52 -11.85 -2.57
CA SER A 616 -13.75 -11.34 -1.44
C SER A 616 -12.28 -11.69 -1.65
N ALA A 617 -11.36 -10.84 -1.19
CA ALA A 617 -9.94 -10.91 -1.57
C ALA A 617 -9.30 -12.30 -1.39
N TRP A 618 -9.74 -13.07 -0.39
CA TRP A 618 -9.30 -14.45 -0.18
C TRP A 618 -9.75 -15.41 -1.30
N GLN A 619 -10.99 -15.30 -1.79
CA GLN A 619 -11.51 -16.14 -2.89
C GLN A 619 -10.69 -15.96 -4.18
N ARG A 620 -10.25 -14.73 -4.46
CA ARG A 620 -9.40 -14.44 -5.63
C ARG A 620 -8.00 -15.05 -5.50
N ARG A 621 -7.43 -15.01 -4.30
CA ARG A 621 -6.13 -15.61 -4.00
C ARG A 621 -6.20 -17.14 -4.05
N THR A 622 -7.24 -17.74 -3.46
CA THR A 622 -7.50 -19.18 -3.55
C THR A 622 -7.65 -19.64 -5.01
N PHE A 623 -8.41 -18.91 -5.83
CA PHE A 623 -8.55 -19.23 -7.25
C PHE A 623 -7.21 -19.20 -8.00
N PHE A 624 -6.40 -18.16 -7.76
CA PHE A 624 -5.07 -18.06 -8.37
C PHE A 624 -4.14 -19.22 -7.94
N LEU A 625 -4.17 -19.61 -6.67
CA LEU A 625 -3.38 -20.74 -6.16
C LEU A 625 -3.80 -22.07 -6.80
N LEU A 626 -5.11 -22.32 -6.93
CA LEU A 626 -5.63 -23.51 -7.59
C LEU A 626 -5.27 -23.53 -9.09
N PHE A 627 -5.32 -22.37 -9.75
CA PHE A 627 -4.88 -22.23 -11.13
C PHE A 627 -3.39 -22.59 -11.30
N MET A 628 -2.52 -22.02 -10.46
CA MET A 628 -1.08 -22.30 -10.51
C MET A 628 -0.73 -23.74 -10.13
N PHE A 629 -1.51 -24.34 -9.21
CA PHE A 629 -1.38 -25.75 -8.87
C PHE A 629 -1.73 -26.66 -10.07
N GLY A 630 -2.82 -26.38 -10.79
CA GLY A 630 -3.16 -27.10 -12.01
C GLY A 630 -2.12 -26.91 -13.11
N PHE A 631 -1.59 -25.70 -13.27
CA PHE A 631 -0.54 -25.39 -14.24
C PHE A 631 0.74 -26.24 -14.01
N GLY A 632 1.19 -26.36 -12.76
CA GLY A 632 2.34 -27.22 -12.45
C GLY A 632 2.07 -28.71 -12.62
N ALA A 633 0.83 -29.17 -12.42
CA ALA A 633 0.46 -30.57 -12.68
C ALA A 633 0.59 -30.90 -14.18
N LEU A 634 0.08 -30.02 -15.05
CA LEU A 634 0.20 -30.18 -16.51
C LEU A 634 1.66 -30.16 -16.97
N ILE A 635 2.50 -29.29 -16.40
CA ILE A 635 3.94 -29.28 -16.68
C ILE A 635 4.57 -30.62 -16.29
N THR A 636 4.22 -31.15 -15.11
CA THR A 636 4.76 -32.42 -14.62
C THR A 636 4.39 -33.59 -15.53
N ASN A 637 3.12 -33.66 -15.97
CA ASN A 637 2.66 -34.67 -16.93
C ASN A 637 3.38 -34.54 -18.26
N LEU A 638 3.44 -33.33 -18.82
CA LEU A 638 4.08 -33.08 -20.11
C LEU A 638 5.55 -33.55 -20.13
N PHE A 639 6.34 -33.17 -19.11
CA PHE A 639 7.74 -33.62 -19.03
C PHE A 639 7.85 -35.13 -18.84
N THR A 640 6.91 -35.75 -18.13
CA THR A 640 6.89 -37.20 -17.93
C THR A 640 6.61 -37.92 -19.25
N ASP A 641 5.57 -37.52 -19.97
CA ASP A 641 5.18 -38.15 -21.23
C ASP A 641 6.23 -37.92 -22.33
N MET A 642 6.82 -36.72 -22.38
CA MET A 642 7.99 -36.48 -23.23
C MET A 642 9.13 -37.44 -22.91
N GLY A 643 9.43 -37.65 -21.63
CA GLY A 643 10.45 -38.62 -21.21
C GLY A 643 10.12 -40.05 -21.67
N LYS A 644 8.86 -40.47 -21.50
CA LYS A 644 8.39 -41.80 -21.90
C LYS A 644 8.60 -42.08 -23.38
N VAL A 645 8.20 -41.14 -24.23
CA VAL A 645 8.30 -41.28 -25.68
C VAL A 645 9.75 -41.14 -26.17
N THR A 646 10.51 -40.20 -25.63
CA THR A 646 11.89 -39.93 -26.08
C THR A 646 12.88 -40.99 -25.61
N VAL A 647 12.72 -41.52 -24.41
CA VAL A 647 13.66 -42.49 -23.85
C VAL A 647 13.28 -43.91 -24.28
N GLY A 648 11.99 -44.26 -24.34
CA GLY A 648 11.57 -45.59 -24.82
C GLY A 648 12.14 -46.75 -23.99
N ARG A 649 12.36 -46.54 -22.69
CA ARG A 649 12.91 -47.57 -21.79
C ARG A 649 11.89 -48.69 -21.55
N LEU A 650 12.34 -49.93 -21.67
CA LEU A 650 11.54 -51.13 -21.45
C LEU A 650 11.19 -51.32 -19.97
N ARG A 651 9.92 -51.64 -19.68
CA ARG A 651 9.42 -51.96 -18.34
C ARG A 651 9.95 -53.32 -17.86
N PRO A 652 10.02 -53.56 -16.54
CA PRO A 652 10.52 -54.83 -16.00
C PRO A 652 9.74 -56.07 -16.46
N TYR A 653 8.48 -55.93 -16.87
CA TYR A 653 7.65 -57.02 -17.39
C TYR A 653 7.64 -57.14 -18.92
N PHE A 654 8.50 -56.41 -19.64
CA PHE A 654 8.45 -56.30 -21.10
C PHE A 654 8.44 -57.64 -21.83
N ILE A 655 9.28 -58.61 -21.43
CA ILE A 655 9.38 -59.91 -22.11
C ILE A 655 8.08 -60.71 -21.99
N ALA A 656 7.37 -60.61 -20.86
CA ALA A 656 6.10 -61.31 -20.63
C ALA A 656 5.00 -60.84 -21.59
N ILE A 657 5.02 -59.57 -21.98
CA ILE A 657 4.07 -58.99 -22.94
C ILE A 657 4.55 -59.14 -24.39
N CYS A 658 5.84 -58.90 -24.65
CA CYS A 658 6.42 -58.95 -25.99
C CYS A 658 6.23 -60.31 -26.67
N LYS A 659 6.34 -61.42 -25.92
CA LYS A 659 6.27 -62.80 -26.45
C LYS A 659 7.13 -62.95 -27.72
N PRO A 660 8.47 -62.90 -27.59
CA PRO A 660 9.36 -62.85 -28.74
C PRO A 660 9.19 -64.08 -29.64
N ASN A 661 9.16 -63.87 -30.96
CA ASN A 661 9.07 -64.96 -31.92
C ASN A 661 10.37 -65.80 -31.92
N ALA A 662 10.27 -67.07 -31.54
CA ALA A 662 11.40 -67.98 -31.42
C ALA A 662 12.17 -68.19 -32.74
N THR A 663 11.54 -67.98 -33.90
CA THR A 663 12.20 -68.12 -35.22
C THR A 663 13.00 -66.89 -35.65
N LEU A 664 12.73 -65.71 -35.07
CA LEU A 664 13.41 -64.44 -35.35
C LEU A 664 14.37 -64.03 -34.21
N LEU A 665 14.38 -64.78 -33.11
CA LEU A 665 15.20 -64.53 -31.94
C LEU A 665 16.63 -65.02 -32.16
N ASN A 666 17.50 -64.17 -32.70
CA ASN A 666 18.92 -64.49 -32.83
C ASN A 666 19.75 -64.02 -31.62
N CYS A 667 19.86 -64.85 -30.58
CA CYS A 667 20.64 -64.53 -29.38
C CYS A 667 22.16 -64.73 -29.54
N SER A 668 22.68 -65.05 -30.74
CA SER A 668 24.11 -65.27 -30.95
C SER A 668 24.97 -63.99 -30.77
N GLN A 669 24.38 -62.81 -31.02
CA GLN A 669 25.02 -61.49 -30.80
C GLN A 669 24.67 -60.88 -29.43
N GLY A 670 23.81 -61.53 -28.65
CA GLY A 670 23.39 -61.11 -27.31
C GLY A 670 22.44 -59.89 -27.24
N PHE A 671 22.43 -58.98 -28.24
CA PHE A 671 21.62 -57.76 -28.26
C PHE A 671 20.67 -57.71 -29.46
N ILE A 672 19.37 -57.48 -29.21
CA ILE A 672 18.31 -57.50 -30.21
C ILE A 672 17.81 -56.08 -30.48
N THR A 673 17.83 -55.64 -31.74
CA THR A 673 17.32 -54.32 -32.17
C THR A 673 16.03 -54.39 -32.99
N GLU A 674 15.69 -55.55 -33.54
CA GLU A 674 14.52 -55.74 -34.41
C GLU A 674 13.22 -55.97 -33.63
N ASN A 675 12.07 -55.57 -34.20
CA ASN A 675 10.75 -55.80 -33.60
C ASN A 675 10.34 -57.27 -33.74
N ILE A 676 10.71 -58.09 -32.77
CA ILE A 676 10.43 -59.53 -32.72
C ILE A 676 9.18 -59.91 -31.89
N CYS A 677 8.43 -58.93 -31.38
CA CYS A 677 7.29 -59.16 -30.49
C CYS A 677 6.05 -59.66 -31.24
N THR A 678 5.34 -60.64 -30.65
CA THR A 678 4.07 -61.19 -31.17
C THR A 678 2.86 -60.90 -30.27
N GLY A 679 3.07 -60.25 -29.12
CA GLY A 679 2.01 -59.81 -28.22
C GLY A 679 1.12 -58.70 -28.79
N ASP A 680 0.12 -58.28 -28.01
CA ASP A 680 -0.76 -57.18 -28.40
C ASP A 680 0.06 -55.90 -28.64
N PRO A 681 -0.02 -55.28 -29.83
CA PRO A 681 0.75 -54.09 -30.15
C PRO A 681 0.53 -52.93 -29.17
N VAL A 682 -0.66 -52.79 -28.56
CA VAL A 682 -0.95 -51.72 -27.60
C VAL A 682 -0.20 -51.94 -26.28
N ASP A 683 -0.25 -53.17 -25.76
CA ASP A 683 0.43 -53.52 -24.51
C ASP A 683 1.95 -53.52 -24.67
N VAL A 684 2.45 -53.96 -25.84
CA VAL A 684 3.88 -53.89 -26.18
C VAL A 684 4.36 -52.44 -26.25
N LEU A 685 3.53 -51.53 -26.76
CA LEU A 685 3.84 -50.10 -26.80
C LEU A 685 3.92 -49.50 -25.39
N ASP A 686 2.96 -49.83 -24.51
CA ASP A 686 2.97 -49.37 -23.12
C ASP A 686 4.17 -49.92 -22.33
N ALA A 687 4.54 -51.18 -22.58
CA ALA A 687 5.71 -51.82 -22.01
C ALA A 687 7.04 -51.15 -22.43
N ARG A 688 7.05 -50.31 -23.47
CA ARG A 688 8.21 -49.50 -23.90
C ARG A 688 8.26 -48.11 -23.26
N MET A 689 7.29 -47.74 -22.42
CA MET A 689 7.17 -46.41 -21.82
C MET A 689 7.44 -46.43 -20.31
N SER A 690 8.60 -46.94 -19.88
CA SER A 690 8.96 -47.05 -18.45
C SER A 690 9.54 -45.76 -17.85
N PHE A 691 10.34 -44.99 -18.59
CA PHE A 691 11.07 -43.85 -18.02
C PHE A 691 10.49 -42.50 -18.44
N PRO A 692 10.26 -41.54 -17.52
CA PRO A 692 10.19 -41.68 -16.07
C PRO A 692 8.80 -42.17 -15.61
N SER A 693 8.68 -42.56 -14.33
CA SER A 693 7.39 -43.01 -13.79
C SER A 693 6.41 -41.84 -13.59
N ALA A 694 5.22 -41.94 -14.21
CA ALA A 694 4.16 -40.93 -14.13
C ALA A 694 3.50 -40.86 -12.74
N HIS A 695 3.24 -42.01 -12.11
CA HIS A 695 2.71 -42.05 -10.75
C HIS A 695 3.66 -41.39 -9.76
N ALA A 696 4.96 -41.64 -9.92
CA ALA A 696 5.98 -41.06 -9.05
C ALA A 696 6.12 -39.54 -9.23
N SER A 697 6.13 -39.04 -10.48
CA SER A 697 6.25 -37.60 -10.74
C SER A 697 5.01 -36.82 -10.32
N PHE A 698 3.80 -37.31 -10.64
CA PHE A 698 2.56 -36.64 -10.28
C PHE A 698 2.31 -36.64 -8.77
N SER A 699 2.49 -37.79 -8.09
CA SER A 699 2.27 -37.89 -6.64
C SER A 699 3.29 -37.04 -5.86
N ALA A 700 4.56 -37.01 -6.28
CA ALA A 700 5.58 -36.13 -5.71
C ALA A 700 5.21 -34.65 -5.88
N TYR A 701 4.80 -34.23 -7.08
CA TYR A 701 4.39 -32.84 -7.32
C TYR A 701 3.25 -32.41 -6.38
N CYS A 702 2.18 -33.20 -6.31
CA CYS A 702 1.01 -32.86 -5.49
C CYS A 702 1.34 -32.77 -3.99
N MET A 703 2.09 -33.74 -3.46
CA MET A 703 2.39 -33.82 -2.03
C MET A 703 3.46 -32.81 -1.60
N VAL A 704 4.52 -32.63 -2.38
CA VAL A 704 5.57 -31.64 -2.11
C VAL A 704 5.00 -30.22 -2.21
N PHE A 705 4.19 -29.92 -3.24
CA PHE A 705 3.51 -28.62 -3.34
C PHE A 705 2.66 -28.35 -2.10
N SER A 706 1.86 -29.34 -1.67
CA SER A 706 0.98 -29.21 -0.50
C SER A 706 1.77 -29.01 0.80
N ALA A 707 2.88 -29.73 0.99
CA ALA A 707 3.77 -29.58 2.13
C ALA A 707 4.46 -28.19 2.19
N LEU A 708 4.94 -27.69 1.05
CA LEU A 708 5.51 -26.34 0.93
C LEU A 708 4.43 -25.26 1.14
N TYR A 709 3.22 -25.49 0.64
CA TYR A 709 2.11 -24.57 0.83
C TYR A 709 1.72 -24.46 2.31
N LEU A 710 1.63 -25.60 3.01
CA LEU A 710 1.46 -25.66 4.46
C LEU A 710 2.58 -24.92 5.20
N GLU A 711 3.83 -25.05 4.73
CA GLU A 711 4.98 -24.34 5.31
C GLU A 711 4.78 -22.82 5.28
N SER A 712 4.40 -22.29 4.13
CA SER A 712 4.18 -20.85 3.94
C SER A 712 2.92 -20.32 4.63
N SER A 713 1.89 -21.16 4.80
CA SER A 713 0.56 -20.72 5.20
C SER A 713 0.28 -20.79 6.70
N MET A 714 0.88 -21.75 7.42
CA MET A 714 0.63 -21.95 8.85
C MET A 714 1.67 -21.24 9.73
N PRO A 715 1.29 -20.26 10.57
CA PRO A 715 2.21 -19.60 11.49
C PRO A 715 2.58 -20.52 12.66
N THR A 716 3.88 -20.69 12.91
CA THR A 716 4.47 -21.64 13.87
C THR A 716 4.09 -21.39 15.34
N LYS A 717 3.46 -20.25 15.67
CA LYS A 717 3.23 -19.81 17.06
C LYS A 717 2.06 -20.49 17.79
N GLN A 718 1.36 -21.45 17.18
CA GLN A 718 0.15 -22.06 17.78
C GLN A 718 0.23 -23.58 17.98
N THR A 719 1.09 -24.30 17.26
CA THR A 719 1.31 -25.76 17.41
C THR A 719 2.69 -26.14 16.87
N ASN A 720 3.54 -26.78 17.68
CA ASN A 720 4.90 -27.13 17.26
C ASN A 720 4.98 -28.44 16.45
N ALA A 721 4.08 -29.41 16.69
CA ALA A 721 4.15 -30.74 16.09
C ALA A 721 3.14 -30.99 14.94
N VAL A 722 2.00 -30.30 14.92
CA VAL A 722 0.93 -30.58 13.94
C VAL A 722 1.37 -30.27 12.51
N LYS A 723 2.06 -29.15 12.31
CA LYS A 723 2.57 -28.73 11.00
C LYS A 723 3.58 -29.73 10.41
N PRO A 724 4.68 -30.10 11.11
CA PRO A 724 5.60 -31.10 10.59
C PRO A 724 4.96 -32.49 10.46
N PHE A 725 4.03 -32.87 11.36
CA PHE A 725 3.28 -34.12 11.21
C PHE A 725 2.48 -34.19 9.90
N LEU A 726 1.73 -33.12 9.58
CA LEU A 726 0.96 -33.04 8.32
C LEU A 726 1.88 -33.05 7.09
N GLN A 727 3.04 -32.39 7.16
CA GLN A 727 4.02 -32.40 6.07
C GLN A 727 4.60 -33.80 5.84
N VAL A 728 5.03 -34.47 6.92
CA VAL A 728 5.52 -35.86 6.84
C VAL A 728 4.43 -36.78 6.31
N ALA A 729 3.19 -36.67 6.79
CA ALA A 729 2.08 -37.49 6.30
C ALA A 729 1.82 -37.33 4.79
N LEU A 730 1.87 -36.08 4.27
CA LEU A 730 1.74 -35.82 2.84
C LEU A 730 2.90 -36.42 2.04
N LEU A 731 4.14 -36.20 2.48
CA LEU A 731 5.33 -36.72 1.79
C LEU A 731 5.35 -38.25 1.79
N SER A 732 4.96 -38.89 2.89
CA SER A 732 4.81 -40.35 2.98
C SER A 732 3.77 -40.88 2.00
N LEU A 733 2.64 -40.18 1.80
CA LEU A 733 1.62 -40.59 0.84
C LEU A 733 2.16 -40.63 -0.61
N GLY A 734 2.93 -39.60 -1.00
CA GLY A 734 3.58 -39.56 -2.31
C GLY A 734 4.64 -40.65 -2.47
N LEU A 735 5.42 -40.89 -1.41
CA LEU A 735 6.44 -41.94 -1.41
C LEU A 735 5.83 -43.34 -1.51
N LEU A 736 4.75 -43.63 -0.76
CA LEU A 736 4.06 -44.92 -0.82
C LEU A 736 3.48 -45.20 -2.21
N CYS A 737 2.86 -44.19 -2.84
CA CYS A 737 2.40 -44.29 -4.23
C CYS A 737 3.57 -44.62 -5.17
N SER A 738 4.71 -43.95 -5.00
CA SER A 738 5.90 -44.16 -5.84
C SER A 738 6.53 -45.55 -5.63
N LEU A 739 6.62 -46.01 -4.39
CA LEU A 739 7.17 -47.33 -4.05
C LEU A 739 6.31 -48.48 -4.59
N SER A 740 4.99 -48.31 -4.66
CA SER A 740 4.09 -49.32 -5.25
C SER A 740 4.53 -49.70 -6.68
N ARG A 741 5.07 -48.76 -7.47
CA ARG A 741 5.53 -49.01 -8.83
C ARG A 741 6.76 -49.93 -8.92
N ILE A 742 7.56 -49.98 -7.87
CA ILE A 742 8.71 -50.89 -7.78
C ILE A 742 8.23 -52.27 -7.37
N PHE A 743 7.38 -52.35 -6.34
CA PHE A 743 6.85 -53.61 -5.84
C PHE A 743 5.98 -54.34 -6.87
N ASP A 744 5.19 -53.60 -7.64
CA ASP A 744 4.34 -54.14 -8.70
C ASP A 744 5.14 -54.46 -9.99
N TYR A 745 6.46 -54.22 -10.03
CA TYR A 745 7.32 -54.38 -11.22
C TYR A 745 6.95 -53.53 -12.45
N TRP A 746 6.23 -52.42 -12.26
CA TRP A 746 5.84 -51.53 -13.36
C TRP A 746 6.99 -50.63 -13.84
N HIS A 747 7.89 -50.27 -12.93
CA HIS A 747 9.02 -49.38 -13.22
C HIS A 747 10.30 -49.84 -12.53
N HIS A 748 11.45 -49.52 -13.13
CA HIS A 748 12.73 -49.67 -12.45
C HIS A 748 12.85 -48.61 -11.35
N TRP A 749 13.61 -48.92 -10.29
CA TRP A 749 13.81 -47.99 -9.16
C TRP A 749 14.34 -46.62 -9.61
N GLY A 750 15.21 -46.59 -10.63
CA GLY A 750 15.75 -45.35 -11.20
C GLY A 750 14.71 -44.49 -11.90
N ASP A 751 13.73 -45.13 -12.57
CA ASP A 751 12.65 -44.42 -13.26
C ASP A 751 11.69 -43.76 -12.27
N VAL A 752 11.49 -44.41 -11.11
CA VAL A 752 10.73 -43.89 -9.96
C VAL A 752 11.49 -42.74 -9.29
N LEU A 753 12.80 -42.88 -9.06
CA LEU A 753 13.63 -41.84 -8.47
C LEU A 753 13.63 -40.56 -9.33
N VAL A 754 13.79 -40.68 -10.64
CA VAL A 754 13.73 -39.53 -11.57
C VAL A 754 12.33 -38.95 -11.61
N GLY A 755 11.27 -39.77 -11.56
CA GLY A 755 9.89 -39.30 -11.42
C GLY A 755 9.71 -38.43 -10.16
N LEU A 756 10.08 -38.96 -8.98
CA LEU A 756 10.05 -38.22 -7.71
C LEU A 756 10.80 -36.90 -7.77
N PHE A 757 12.00 -36.92 -8.37
CA PHE A 757 12.84 -35.72 -8.53
C PHE A 757 12.19 -34.69 -9.45
N LEU A 758 11.64 -35.10 -10.59
CA LEU A 758 10.94 -34.25 -11.53
C LEU A 758 9.75 -33.54 -10.86
N GLY A 759 8.87 -34.29 -10.21
CA GLY A 759 7.71 -33.73 -9.51
C GLY A 759 8.11 -32.74 -8.41
N THR A 760 9.17 -33.06 -7.67
CA THR A 760 9.74 -32.19 -6.65
C THR A 760 10.25 -30.88 -7.25
N ILE A 761 11.07 -30.93 -8.31
CA ILE A 761 11.60 -29.74 -8.98
C ILE A 761 10.46 -28.84 -9.46
N VAL A 762 9.43 -29.40 -10.09
CA VAL A 762 8.30 -28.60 -10.58
C VAL A 762 7.57 -27.95 -9.41
N ALA A 763 7.35 -28.65 -8.30
CA ALA A 763 6.75 -28.08 -7.09
C ALA A 763 7.58 -26.91 -6.52
N PHE A 764 8.91 -27.05 -6.43
CA PHE A 764 9.81 -25.97 -6.02
C PHE A 764 9.77 -24.80 -7.00
N PHE A 765 9.80 -25.06 -8.31
CA PHE A 765 9.73 -24.02 -9.32
C PHE A 765 8.44 -23.19 -9.17
N ILE A 766 7.28 -23.85 -9.11
CA ILE A 766 5.97 -23.18 -9.01
C ILE A 766 5.84 -22.37 -7.70
N THR A 767 6.30 -22.92 -6.58
CA THR A 767 6.16 -22.29 -5.25
C THR A 767 7.10 -21.09 -5.05
N PHE A 768 8.33 -21.15 -5.54
CA PHE A 768 9.34 -20.09 -5.35
C PHE A 768 9.33 -19.02 -6.44
N ARG A 769 9.09 -19.38 -7.71
CA ARG A 769 9.19 -18.44 -8.85
C ARG A 769 7.85 -17.76 -9.17
N PRO A 770 6.80 -18.44 -9.68
CA PRO A 770 5.49 -17.84 -9.89
C PRO A 770 4.78 -17.39 -8.60
N LEU A 771 4.69 -18.27 -7.59
CA LEU A 771 3.88 -17.99 -6.39
C LEU A 771 4.62 -17.17 -5.34
N ARG A 772 5.96 -17.22 -5.32
CA ARG A 772 6.81 -16.50 -4.35
C ARG A 772 6.38 -16.71 -2.90
N LEU A 773 5.98 -17.94 -2.54
CA LEU A 773 5.37 -18.25 -1.24
C LEU A 773 6.28 -17.92 -0.05
N PHE A 774 7.60 -18.03 -0.24
CA PHE A 774 8.62 -17.77 0.77
C PHE A 774 9.36 -16.45 0.57
N SER A 775 8.96 -15.65 -0.42
CA SER A 775 9.50 -14.30 -0.54
C SER A 775 8.97 -13.46 0.61
N SER A 776 9.87 -12.91 1.43
CA SER A 776 9.47 -11.88 2.38
C SER A 776 8.77 -10.75 1.63
N PRO A 777 7.71 -10.12 2.18
CA PRO A 777 7.33 -8.81 1.67
C PRO A 777 8.61 -7.96 1.67
N PRO A 778 8.91 -7.20 0.60
CA PRO A 778 10.12 -6.38 0.57
C PRO A 778 10.17 -5.59 1.86
N CYS A 779 11.16 -5.91 2.69
CA CYS A 779 11.32 -5.40 4.05
C CYS A 779 11.35 -3.87 3.93
N PRO A 780 10.33 -3.11 4.39
CA PRO A 780 10.52 -1.69 4.58
C PRO A 780 11.44 -1.59 5.79
N LYS A 781 12.75 -1.61 5.52
CA LYS A 781 13.89 -1.68 6.46
C LYS A 781 14.25 -3.07 6.97
N CYS A 782 15.19 -3.67 6.29
CA CYS A 782 16.22 -4.46 6.93
C CYS A 782 17.53 -3.70 6.61
N HIS A 783 18.04 -2.94 7.58
CA HIS A 783 19.44 -2.53 7.56
C HIS A 783 20.26 -3.81 7.73
N PRO A 784 21.27 -4.09 6.91
CA PRO A 784 22.48 -4.71 7.41
C PRO A 784 23.18 -3.67 8.28
N ASN A 785 23.50 -4.04 9.51
CA ASN A 785 24.54 -3.36 10.27
C ASN A 785 25.86 -3.49 9.48
N GLU A 786 26.62 -2.40 9.53
CA GLU A 786 28.09 -2.36 9.53
C GLU A 786 28.83 -3.60 9.02
N GLU A 787 29.30 -3.51 7.78
CA GLU A 787 30.72 -3.74 7.47
C GLU A 787 31.21 -2.46 6.80
N VAL A 788 31.62 -1.50 7.63
CA VAL A 788 32.72 -0.62 7.23
C VAL A 788 33.91 -1.19 7.98
N ASP A 789 34.73 -1.94 7.26
CA ASP A 789 36.04 -2.37 7.73
C ASP A 789 36.76 -1.17 8.31
N PHE A 790 36.90 -1.19 9.63
CA PHE A 790 37.89 -0.42 10.34
C PHE A 790 39.16 -1.26 10.39
N ALA A 791 40.01 -1.09 9.39
CA ALA A 791 41.44 -1.41 9.43
C ALA A 791 42.15 -0.11 9.03
N LEU A 792 42.92 0.60 9.84
CA LEU A 792 43.75 0.24 10.98
C LEU A 792 43.81 1.38 12.01
N ARG A 793 43.66 1.05 13.30
CA ARG A 793 44.44 1.65 14.40
C ARG A 793 44.63 0.58 15.47
N ASN A 794 45.82 0.00 15.52
CA ASN A 794 46.27 -0.81 16.66
C ASN A 794 46.74 0.11 17.79
N PRO A 795 46.58 -0.30 19.07
CA PRO A 795 47.07 0.43 20.23
C PRO A 795 48.52 0.04 20.61
N VAL A 796 49.21 1.05 21.13
CA VAL A 796 50.44 1.10 21.95
C VAL A 796 50.92 -0.20 22.63
N ASN A 797 52.15 -0.65 22.33
CA ASN A 797 53.28 -0.73 23.30
C ASN A 797 54.60 -1.25 22.66
N ASN A 798 55.68 -0.49 22.91
CA ASN A 798 57.13 -0.79 23.01
C ASN A 798 57.82 -1.77 22.05
N SER A 799 58.86 -1.28 21.35
CA SER A 799 60.32 -1.58 21.54
C SER A 799 61.10 -1.20 20.26
N GLU A 800 62.21 -0.46 20.41
CA GLU A 800 63.38 -0.38 19.49
C GLU A 800 63.13 0.16 18.06
N GLU A 801 63.98 0.87 17.31
CA GLU A 801 65.25 1.58 17.44
C GLU A 801 65.39 2.36 16.10
N ILE A 802 65.95 3.58 16.15
CA ILE A 802 66.87 4.18 15.16
C ILE A 802 66.35 4.74 13.79
N ALA A 803 66.79 5.99 13.55
CA ALA A 803 67.13 6.70 12.29
C ALA A 803 66.08 7.48 11.49
N ASP A 804 66.10 8.81 11.68
CA ASP A 804 66.51 9.84 10.70
C ASP A 804 66.11 9.68 9.22
N GLN A 805 65.30 10.63 8.71
CA GLN A 805 65.71 11.68 7.73
C GLN A 805 64.51 12.40 7.09
N ASN A 806 64.52 13.73 7.24
CA ASN A 806 64.20 14.83 6.29
C ASN A 806 63.22 14.62 5.12
N GLY A 807 62.36 15.62 4.90
CA GLY A 807 61.96 16.02 3.54
C GLY A 807 60.60 16.69 3.39
N ASP A 808 60.62 18.01 3.25
CA ASP A 808 59.52 18.90 2.87
C ASP A 808 58.67 18.44 1.66
N SER A 809 57.38 18.79 1.64
CA SER A 809 56.80 19.81 0.72
C SER A 809 55.31 19.61 0.36
N GLN A 810 54.55 20.69 0.63
CA GLN A 810 53.52 21.34 -0.22
C GLN A 810 52.19 20.63 -0.60
N PHE A 811 51.10 21.18 -0.04
CA PHE A 811 49.75 21.40 -0.62
C PHE A 811 49.78 22.11 -2.01
N PRO A 812 48.65 22.32 -2.77
CA PRO A 812 47.22 22.08 -2.49
C PRO A 812 46.34 21.53 -3.66
N LEU A 813 45.16 20.95 -3.33
CA LEU A 813 43.82 21.39 -3.77
C LEU A 813 42.70 20.59 -3.08
#